data_AF-A0A6M0RDB4-F1
#
_entry.id   AF-A0A6M0RDB4-F1
#
_cell.length_a   1.000
_cell.length_b   1.000
_cell.length_c   1.000
_cell.angle_alpha   90.00
_cell.angle_beta   90.00
_cell.angle_gamma   90.00
#
_symmetry.space_group_name_H-M   'P 1'
#
loop_
_entity.id
_entity.type
_entity.pdbx_description
1 polymer ?
#
loop_
_entity_poly.entity_id
_entity_poly.type
_entity_poly.pdbx_seq_one_letter_code
_entity_poly.pdbx_strand_id
1 'polypeptide(L)'
;MRSDRRPAKDPQGVDGFTTLLRQAGVDFGAEDLADALWLAQFVDGPGEDEALQADDSNKDQKSPTVREEYLEPEEDLDEDNQAQLSLPSTHRQTQGAEKPDGISIKAPAAPALRIRLDLSRALRPLRRRVNSPGRLIFDEAATVDQIADQQIWSPVMRPAPERWLDVALVVEEAQALSVWNETIIEVQTLLERQGTFRRVTTWRLKKHSGKLALFQHWQRPGPRPRQAKELWDPSKRRLIILLSDCTSTTWHDGAMVSWLQTCGQRAPTVLMQLLPERLWSQTGLGAGVPVWLRAIEPGCVNERLTLAHRLPIYKQLLAGVEQKNRVKLPVVTLQAQTLKQWAKVLAGRSESWATGIVFDNEKKREETGENRQDTERPEPAARVQRFRTTASLMAQELAELMSVAPVSPPIVDLIRQTLLPKAEPVHVAEVYMGGLMEPSESDEKGEVSYDFDDEVRKLLANSVPRSVSKRVLNAVSAYISERLNLNTRSFEALLSVDFGDDADAEGMVVPFARVAEQTLRRMGREYAAIADRIQTRPKVPLHSVEGDASDWMPLLQTFTFREATVSFEAQSKTTLENILEVSEAATLVKDQVLELTKPFKHQRNVKRILNSDDLWHLEAIGLKRARENGFSYTGKGVTVAVISSGIDSEHPELAGKIVEGYEYSAENSRFEKVSTSLDSDGIGTATAGLICGDQLGVAPDVRLVSISILSQQGTGTLSAFIQALQLVSVNPEISIVCIGVGFQDTTATATELLQQSMHDLISVGVLPICSIGNDGRYHSLSPGNFRSVISVGSSNREGRISSFSGSGDIVIDNHSYQVPSVVAPGEGVYSCVVSGGYEAWDGTSIAAAIVTGIAALILEANPSVDVFELRENVLERCVELSVADESQKAKLFQV
;
A
#
# COMPACT_ATOMS: atom_id res chain seq x y z
N MET A 1 8.65 -68.14 -39.27
CA MET A 1 10.00 -67.54 -39.26
C MET A 1 9.91 -66.14 -38.67
N ARG A 2 10.61 -65.92 -37.55
CA ARG A 2 10.91 -64.61 -36.95
C ARG A 2 12.10 -63.99 -37.68
N SER A 3 12.12 -62.67 -37.78
CA SER A 3 13.31 -61.81 -37.61
C SER A 3 12.82 -60.35 -37.57
N ASP A 4 12.63 -59.77 -36.38
CA ASP A 4 13.60 -58.96 -35.64
C ASP A 4 14.04 -57.67 -36.37
N ARG A 5 13.42 -56.55 -35.98
CA ARG A 5 14.01 -55.21 -36.00
C ARG A 5 13.79 -54.58 -34.62
N ARG A 6 14.88 -54.39 -33.86
CA ARG A 6 14.91 -53.55 -32.64
C ARG A 6 15.28 -52.11 -33.02
N PRO A 7 14.74 -51.07 -32.33
CA PRO A 7 15.19 -49.69 -32.48
C PRO A 7 16.38 -49.38 -31.56
N ALA A 8 17.22 -48.43 -31.99
CA ALA A 8 18.43 -47.96 -31.31
C ALA A 8 18.12 -47.14 -30.03
N LYS A 9 19.01 -47.24 -29.03
CA LYS A 9 18.95 -46.51 -27.75
C LYS A 9 19.48 -45.08 -27.88
N ASP A 10 18.81 -44.17 -27.18
CA ASP A 10 19.07 -42.74 -26.97
C ASP A 10 20.15 -42.51 -25.89
N PRO A 11 21.15 -41.62 -26.06
CA PRO A 11 22.18 -41.35 -25.05
C PRO A 11 21.83 -40.09 -24.24
N GLN A 12 20.90 -40.19 -23.28
CA GLN A 12 20.63 -39.15 -22.29
C GLN A 12 20.68 -39.73 -20.87
N GLY A 13 21.89 -40.02 -20.38
CA GLY A 13 22.13 -40.54 -19.04
C GLY A 13 23.43 -40.03 -18.44
N VAL A 14 23.77 -40.55 -17.25
CA VAL A 14 24.94 -40.17 -16.43
C VAL A 14 26.25 -40.12 -17.22
N ASP A 15 26.41 -40.97 -18.25
CA ASP A 15 27.58 -40.98 -19.14
C ASP A 15 27.75 -39.69 -19.97
N GLY A 16 26.65 -39.02 -20.33
CA GLY A 16 26.71 -37.73 -21.02
C GLY A 16 27.20 -36.60 -20.11
N PHE A 17 26.89 -36.69 -18.81
CA PHE A 17 27.26 -35.70 -17.81
C PHE A 17 28.73 -35.85 -17.36
N THR A 18 29.22 -37.08 -17.19
CA THR A 18 30.64 -37.35 -16.89
C THR A 18 31.56 -36.94 -18.04
N THR A 19 31.08 -37.01 -19.28
CA THR A 19 31.83 -36.52 -20.46
C THR A 19 31.97 -35.00 -20.46
N LEU A 20 30.95 -34.25 -20.02
CA LEU A 20 30.99 -32.79 -19.88
C LEU A 20 31.91 -32.33 -18.74
N LEU A 21 31.91 -33.05 -17.61
CA LEU A 21 32.80 -32.74 -16.48
C LEU A 21 34.28 -32.94 -16.83
N ARG A 22 34.61 -34.00 -17.58
CA ARG A 22 35.96 -34.20 -18.13
C ARG A 22 36.38 -33.08 -19.08
N GLN A 23 35.46 -32.57 -19.90
CA GLN A 23 35.74 -31.42 -20.77
C GLN A 23 35.97 -30.13 -19.98
N ALA A 24 35.43 -30.01 -18.77
CA ALA A 24 35.69 -28.91 -17.84
C ALA A 24 36.96 -29.11 -16.97
N GLY A 25 37.76 -30.13 -17.24
CA GLY A 25 39.02 -30.41 -16.52
C GLY A 25 38.84 -31.09 -15.16
N VAL A 26 37.64 -31.59 -14.87
CA VAL A 26 37.28 -32.25 -13.60
C VAL A 26 37.02 -33.72 -13.88
N ASP A 27 38.00 -34.58 -13.55
CA ASP A 27 37.92 -36.02 -13.84
C ASP A 27 37.16 -36.75 -12.71
N PHE A 28 35.84 -36.79 -12.83
CA PHE A 28 34.96 -37.58 -11.96
C PHE A 28 34.37 -38.75 -12.76
N GLY A 29 34.53 -39.96 -12.23
CA GLY A 29 33.81 -41.14 -12.69
C GLY A 29 32.35 -41.12 -12.22
N ALA A 30 31.53 -42.01 -12.79
CA ALA A 30 30.14 -42.17 -12.36
C ALA A 30 30.02 -42.63 -10.89
N GLU A 31 31.02 -43.37 -10.40
CA GLU A 31 31.13 -43.82 -9.02
C GLU A 31 31.48 -42.66 -8.07
N ASP A 32 32.46 -41.82 -8.45
CA ASP A 32 32.83 -40.62 -7.68
C ASP A 32 31.67 -39.61 -7.58
N LEU A 33 30.87 -39.50 -8.63
CA LEU A 33 29.69 -38.63 -8.65
C LEU A 33 28.58 -39.17 -7.73
N ALA A 34 28.41 -40.50 -7.69
CA ALA A 34 27.45 -41.15 -6.80
C ALA A 34 27.89 -41.01 -5.33
N ASP A 35 29.17 -41.16 -5.04
CA ASP A 35 29.75 -41.02 -3.71
C ASP A 35 29.70 -39.57 -3.22
N ALA A 36 29.98 -38.59 -4.10
CA ALA A 36 29.86 -37.16 -3.75
C ALA A 36 28.40 -36.76 -3.45
N LEU A 37 27.43 -37.24 -4.24
CA LEU A 37 26.01 -36.98 -4.01
C LEU A 37 25.45 -37.74 -2.79
N TRP A 38 26.06 -38.86 -2.44
CA TRP A 38 25.76 -39.59 -1.21
C TRP A 38 26.34 -38.87 0.01
N LEU A 39 27.61 -38.46 -0.02
CA LEU A 39 28.28 -37.70 1.04
C LEU A 39 27.63 -36.34 1.31
N ALA A 40 27.16 -35.64 0.27
CA ALA A 40 26.46 -34.35 0.42
C ALA A 40 25.15 -34.43 1.23
N GLN A 41 24.61 -35.63 1.46
CA GLN A 41 23.43 -35.83 2.32
C GLN A 41 23.79 -35.97 3.80
N PHE A 42 25.08 -36.09 4.12
CA PHE A 42 25.59 -36.32 5.47
C PHE A 42 26.59 -35.25 5.94
N VAL A 43 26.91 -34.27 5.09
CA VAL A 43 27.75 -33.13 5.45
C VAL A 43 26.86 -31.90 5.64
N ASP A 44 26.63 -31.51 6.90
CA ASP A 44 26.11 -30.18 7.22
C ASP A 44 27.17 -29.15 6.79
N GLY A 45 26.77 -28.16 5.98
CA GLY A 45 27.68 -27.15 5.41
C GLY A 45 28.47 -26.41 6.50
N PRO A 46 29.71 -25.96 6.20
CA PRO A 46 30.56 -25.36 7.22
C PRO A 46 29.96 -24.05 7.70
N GLY A 47 29.71 -23.98 9.01
CA GLY A 47 29.55 -22.72 9.73
C GLY A 47 30.86 -21.95 9.68
N GLU A 48 30.77 -20.69 9.28
CA GLU A 48 31.85 -19.73 9.44
C GLU A 48 31.94 -19.36 10.92
N ASP A 49 32.89 -19.96 11.65
CA ASP A 49 33.65 -19.29 12.72
C ASP A 49 34.82 -20.18 13.21
N GLU A 50 36.03 -19.61 13.01
CA GLU A 50 37.27 -19.72 13.78
C GLU A 50 38.00 -21.07 14.03
N ALA A 51 39.20 -21.20 13.42
CA ALA A 51 40.52 -21.30 14.09
C ALA A 51 41.62 -21.63 13.04
N LEU A 52 42.46 -20.69 12.61
CA LEU A 52 43.69 -20.12 13.23
C LEU A 52 45.01 -20.90 12.95
N GLN A 53 45.88 -20.18 12.21
CA GLN A 53 47.34 -20.03 12.37
C GLN A 53 48.33 -21.11 11.86
N ALA A 54 49.20 -20.71 10.92
CA ALA A 54 50.61 -20.36 11.21
C ALA A 54 51.41 -19.94 9.94
N ASP A 55 52.03 -18.74 10.03
CA ASP A 55 53.39 -18.29 9.61
C ASP A 55 53.94 -18.45 8.17
N ASP A 56 54.72 -17.51 7.58
CA ASP A 56 55.22 -16.17 7.96
C ASP A 56 55.89 -15.49 6.72
N SER A 57 56.02 -14.16 6.77
CA SER A 57 56.89 -13.24 6.00
C SER A 57 56.52 -12.95 4.52
N ASN A 58 56.48 -11.73 3.99
CA ASN A 58 57.24 -10.51 4.25
C ASN A 58 56.51 -9.26 3.68
N LYS A 59 56.91 -8.08 4.17
CA LYS A 59 56.28 -6.75 4.14
C LYS A 59 56.25 -6.02 2.77
N ASP A 60 55.42 -4.98 2.80
CA ASP A 60 55.33 -3.77 1.95
C ASP A 60 54.46 -3.85 0.70
N GLN A 61 53.20 -3.39 0.82
CA GLN A 61 52.72 -2.21 0.09
C GLN A 61 51.27 -1.84 0.51
N LYS A 62 51.02 -0.53 0.53
CA LYS A 62 49.77 0.14 0.88
C LYS A 62 48.55 -0.48 0.17
N SER A 63 47.57 -0.97 0.93
CA SER A 63 46.24 -1.26 0.41
C SER A 63 45.37 -0.01 0.51
N PRO A 64 44.67 0.40 -0.56
CA PRO A 64 43.83 1.58 -0.58
C PRO A 64 42.54 1.30 0.18
N THR A 65 42.14 2.24 1.03
CA THR A 65 40.80 2.36 1.57
C THR A 65 39.84 2.62 0.41
N VAL A 66 39.14 1.60 -0.08
CA VAL A 66 37.97 1.82 -0.92
C VAL A 66 36.84 2.21 0.02
N ARG A 67 36.70 3.52 0.21
CA ARG A 67 35.40 4.12 0.53
C ARG A 67 34.48 3.72 -0.64
N GLU A 68 33.41 3.00 -0.36
CA GLU A 68 32.26 2.98 -1.25
C GLU A 68 31.66 4.40 -1.20
N GLU A 69 32.23 5.29 -2.01
CA GLU A 69 31.50 6.44 -2.52
C GLU A 69 30.30 5.87 -3.26
N TYR A 70 29.12 6.08 -2.70
CA TYR A 70 27.91 6.19 -3.51
C TYR A 70 28.17 7.35 -4.49
N LEU A 71 28.71 7.01 -5.66
CA LEU A 71 28.61 7.84 -6.84
C LEU A 71 27.11 7.94 -7.13
N GLU A 72 26.51 9.06 -6.74
CA GLU A 72 25.35 9.56 -7.44
C GLU A 72 25.67 9.49 -8.94
N PRO A 73 24.78 8.97 -9.80
CA PRO A 73 24.99 9.07 -11.23
C PRO A 73 24.72 10.52 -11.65
N GLU A 74 25.66 11.41 -11.35
CA GLU A 74 25.87 12.66 -12.09
C GLU A 74 26.71 12.32 -13.34
N GLU A 75 26.11 11.58 -14.26
CA GLU A 75 26.36 11.86 -15.67
C GLU A 75 25.12 12.61 -16.15
N ASP A 76 25.24 13.93 -16.27
CA ASP A 76 24.38 14.72 -17.15
C ASP A 76 24.48 14.07 -18.54
N LEU A 77 23.54 13.18 -18.84
CA LEU A 77 23.44 12.57 -20.16
C LEU A 77 23.04 13.69 -21.13
N ASP A 78 23.97 14.07 -22.02
CA ASP A 78 23.75 15.06 -23.09
C ASP A 78 22.36 14.87 -23.74
N GLU A 79 21.45 15.82 -23.52
CA GLU A 79 20.07 15.77 -24.04
C GLU A 79 20.02 15.68 -25.57
N ASP A 80 21.09 16.11 -26.25
CA ASP A 80 21.21 16.12 -27.70
C ASP A 80 21.42 14.73 -28.33
N ASN A 81 21.73 13.68 -27.54
CA ASN A 81 22.19 12.37 -28.04
C ASN A 81 21.29 11.15 -27.68
N GLN A 82 19.96 11.31 -27.61
CA GLN A 82 19.05 10.23 -27.18
C GLN A 82 17.82 10.04 -28.09
N ALA A 83 17.32 8.80 -28.21
CA ALA A 83 16.03 8.48 -28.85
C ALA A 83 14.94 8.23 -27.79
N GLN A 84 13.69 8.57 -28.09
CA GLN A 84 12.55 8.41 -27.18
C GLN A 84 11.76 7.13 -27.45
N LEU A 85 11.27 6.49 -26.39
CA LEU A 85 10.37 5.33 -26.45
C LEU A 85 8.95 5.74 -26.04
N SER A 86 7.99 5.34 -26.88
CA SER A 86 6.55 5.54 -26.66
C SER A 86 5.80 4.23 -26.88
N LEU A 87 4.59 4.07 -26.33
CA LEU A 87 3.75 2.93 -26.70
C LEU A 87 3.26 3.11 -28.15
N PRO A 88 3.03 2.03 -28.93
CA PRO A 88 2.39 2.16 -30.24
C PRO A 88 1.03 2.83 -30.09
N SER A 89 0.78 3.92 -30.80
CA SER A 89 -0.44 4.72 -30.67
C SER A 89 -1.69 3.93 -31.07
N THR A 90 -2.72 3.91 -30.21
CA THR A 90 -4.05 3.34 -30.48
C THR A 90 -5.13 4.39 -30.74
N HIS A 91 -4.79 5.67 -30.89
CA HIS A 91 -5.79 6.73 -31.15
C HIS A 91 -6.06 7.02 -32.64
N ARG A 92 -7.36 7.19 -32.94
CA ARG A 92 -8.05 7.67 -34.16
C ARG A 92 -7.15 8.01 -35.37
N GLN A 93 -7.17 7.13 -36.36
CA GLN A 93 -6.87 7.52 -37.75
C GLN A 93 -7.96 8.49 -38.25
N THR A 94 -7.73 9.78 -38.11
CA THR A 94 -8.25 10.73 -39.09
C THR A 94 -7.59 10.41 -40.43
N GLN A 95 -8.40 10.18 -41.47
CA GLN A 95 -7.89 9.94 -42.82
C GLN A 95 -7.01 11.11 -43.24
N GLY A 96 -5.68 10.92 -43.21
CA GLY A 96 -4.72 11.91 -43.69
C GLY A 96 -3.39 12.02 -42.91
N ALA A 97 -3.29 11.53 -41.67
CA ALA A 97 -2.04 11.64 -40.91
C ALA A 97 -1.04 10.51 -41.25
N GLU A 98 0.18 10.90 -41.65
CA GLU A 98 1.29 9.97 -41.92
C GLU A 98 1.68 9.21 -40.63
N LYS A 99 2.02 7.91 -40.76
CA LYS A 99 2.50 7.08 -39.64
C LYS A 99 3.73 7.73 -38.99
N PRO A 100 3.82 7.83 -37.65
CA PRO A 100 5.07 8.17 -37.00
C PRO A 100 6.12 7.10 -37.30
N ASP A 101 7.29 7.57 -37.74
CA ASP A 101 8.41 6.77 -38.23
C ASP A 101 9.18 6.18 -37.03
N GLY A 102 9.00 4.89 -36.70
CA GLY A 102 9.65 4.28 -35.52
C GLY A 102 9.74 2.75 -35.55
N ILE A 103 10.69 2.19 -34.79
CA ILE A 103 10.99 0.74 -34.73
C ILE A 103 10.40 0.12 -33.45
N SER A 104 9.74 -1.04 -33.56
CA SER A 104 9.17 -1.79 -32.43
C SER A 104 10.26 -2.59 -31.67
N ILE A 105 10.31 -2.47 -30.33
CA ILE A 105 11.30 -3.13 -29.45
C ILE A 105 10.58 -3.86 -28.31
N LYS A 106 11.13 -4.98 -27.80
CA LYS A 106 10.54 -5.74 -26.69
C LYS A 106 11.21 -5.51 -25.32
N ALA A 107 10.48 -5.07 -24.28
CA ALA A 107 11.04 -4.67 -22.96
C ALA A 107 10.62 -5.58 -21.76
N PRO A 108 11.50 -5.89 -20.77
CA PRO A 108 11.35 -7.03 -19.84
C PRO A 108 10.45 -6.89 -18.58
N ALA A 109 9.77 -7.98 -18.13
CA ALA A 109 8.79 -8.03 -17.02
C ALA A 109 9.19 -8.91 -15.79
N ALA A 110 8.67 -8.58 -14.60
CA ALA A 110 9.02 -9.16 -13.27
C ALA A 110 7.95 -10.13 -12.68
N PRO A 111 8.29 -10.98 -11.67
CA PRO A 111 7.36 -11.97 -11.08
C PRO A 111 6.40 -11.40 -10.01
N ALA A 112 5.16 -11.90 -9.93
CA ALA A 112 4.05 -11.29 -9.18
C ALA A 112 3.80 -11.84 -7.75
N LEU A 113 3.91 -13.16 -7.48
CA LEU A 113 3.72 -13.73 -6.12
C LEU A 113 5.06 -14.04 -5.44
N ARG A 114 5.33 -13.31 -4.35
CA ARG A 114 6.50 -13.49 -3.47
C ARG A 114 6.35 -14.63 -2.45
N ILE A 115 5.13 -15.09 -2.13
CA ILE A 115 4.81 -16.02 -1.00
C ILE A 115 4.28 -17.42 -1.41
N ARG A 116 4.70 -17.96 -2.55
CA ARG A 116 4.14 -19.21 -3.13
C ARG A 116 4.21 -20.41 -2.18
N LEU A 117 5.28 -20.53 -1.39
CA LEU A 117 5.48 -21.67 -0.49
C LEU A 117 4.45 -21.69 0.65
N ASP A 118 4.11 -20.53 1.21
CA ASP A 118 3.17 -20.44 2.33
C ASP A 118 1.72 -20.62 1.91
N LEU A 119 1.36 -20.14 0.71
CA LEU A 119 0.05 -20.46 0.09
C LEU A 119 -0.11 -21.97 -0.15
N SER A 120 0.95 -22.64 -0.61
CA SER A 120 0.99 -24.10 -0.74
C SER A 120 0.83 -24.81 0.62
N ARG A 121 1.44 -24.29 1.69
CA ARG A 121 1.28 -24.84 3.04
C ARG A 121 -0.14 -24.63 3.57
N ALA A 122 -0.78 -23.51 3.26
CA ALA A 122 -2.14 -23.18 3.70
C ALA A 122 -3.20 -24.17 3.21
N LEU A 123 -3.04 -24.70 2.00
CA LEU A 123 -3.96 -25.66 1.38
C LEU A 123 -3.77 -27.13 1.82
N ARG A 124 -2.73 -27.43 2.64
CA ARG A 124 -2.47 -28.79 3.15
C ARG A 124 -3.66 -29.49 3.84
N PRO A 125 -4.54 -28.81 4.59
CA PRO A 125 -5.72 -29.45 5.19
C PRO A 125 -6.64 -30.15 4.18
N LEU A 126 -6.63 -29.74 2.91
CA LEU A 126 -7.42 -30.35 1.84
C LEU A 126 -6.76 -31.57 1.20
N ARG A 127 -5.52 -31.91 1.57
CA ARG A 127 -4.73 -33.01 0.98
C ARG A 127 -5.19 -34.38 1.48
N ARG A 128 -6.46 -34.71 1.29
CA ARG A 128 -7.09 -35.99 1.64
C ARG A 128 -7.19 -36.91 0.42
N ARG A 129 -7.07 -38.22 0.65
CA ARG A 129 -7.39 -39.25 -0.35
C ARG A 129 -8.69 -39.96 0.02
N VAL A 130 -9.42 -40.39 -1.00
CA VAL A 130 -10.67 -41.14 -0.91
C VAL A 130 -10.65 -42.27 -1.92
N ASN A 131 -11.48 -43.28 -1.67
CA ASN A 131 -11.67 -44.38 -2.61
C ASN A 131 -12.36 -43.87 -3.88
N SER A 132 -11.80 -44.25 -5.04
CA SER A 132 -12.40 -43.96 -6.33
C SER A 132 -13.68 -44.78 -6.51
N PRO A 133 -14.79 -44.17 -6.96
CA PRO A 133 -16.04 -44.88 -7.17
C PRO A 133 -16.04 -45.79 -8.41
N GLY A 134 -15.12 -45.58 -9.36
CA GLY A 134 -15.10 -46.30 -10.64
C GLY A 134 -13.76 -46.90 -11.04
N ARG A 135 -12.67 -46.60 -10.32
CA ARG A 135 -11.34 -47.15 -10.60
C ARG A 135 -10.99 -48.19 -9.56
N LEU A 136 -10.84 -49.43 -10.00
CA LEU A 136 -10.35 -50.53 -9.18
C LEU A 136 -8.87 -50.78 -9.48
N ILE A 137 -8.12 -51.17 -8.45
CA ILE A 137 -6.75 -51.65 -8.54
C ILE A 137 -6.67 -53.05 -7.93
N PHE A 138 -5.71 -53.82 -8.41
CA PHE A 138 -5.40 -55.14 -7.88
C PHE A 138 -4.91 -55.04 -6.43
N ASP A 139 -5.52 -55.80 -5.52
CA ASP A 139 -5.06 -55.97 -4.14
C ASP A 139 -4.26 -57.27 -4.06
N GLU A 140 -2.95 -57.15 -4.23
CA GLU A 140 -2.04 -58.29 -4.26
C GLU A 140 -2.10 -59.10 -2.96
N ALA A 141 -2.06 -58.43 -1.80
CA ALA A 141 -2.08 -59.11 -0.51
C ALA A 141 -3.39 -59.88 -0.31
N ALA A 142 -4.54 -59.22 -0.52
CA ALA A 142 -5.83 -59.89 -0.37
C ALA A 142 -6.04 -61.02 -1.39
N THR A 143 -5.47 -60.90 -2.59
CA THR A 143 -5.50 -61.98 -3.59
C THR A 143 -4.66 -63.17 -3.15
N VAL A 144 -3.45 -62.93 -2.62
CA VAL A 144 -2.57 -63.98 -2.10
C VAL A 144 -3.24 -64.69 -0.92
N ASP A 145 -3.83 -63.95 0.01
CA ASP A 145 -4.55 -64.51 1.16
C ASP A 145 -5.75 -65.36 0.71
N GLN A 146 -6.54 -64.88 -0.25
CA GLN A 146 -7.67 -65.64 -0.79
C GLN A 146 -7.22 -66.93 -1.50
N ILE A 147 -6.12 -66.89 -2.26
CA ILE A 147 -5.57 -68.09 -2.90
C ILE A 147 -5.08 -69.06 -1.84
N ALA A 148 -4.35 -68.58 -0.82
CA ALA A 148 -3.82 -69.41 0.25
C ALA A 148 -4.94 -70.12 1.03
N ASP A 149 -5.96 -69.36 1.46
CA ASP A 149 -7.01 -69.86 2.35
C ASP A 149 -8.12 -70.63 1.63
N GLN A 150 -8.53 -70.15 0.45
CA GLN A 150 -9.73 -70.63 -0.24
C GLN A 150 -9.43 -71.37 -1.53
N GLN A 151 -8.16 -71.37 -2.00
CA GLN A 151 -7.74 -71.95 -3.27
C GLN A 151 -8.49 -71.36 -4.49
N ILE A 152 -9.01 -70.13 -4.36
CA ILE A 152 -9.71 -69.42 -5.43
C ILE A 152 -8.72 -68.50 -6.15
N TRP A 153 -8.45 -68.80 -7.42
CA TRP A 153 -7.52 -68.05 -8.27
C TRP A 153 -8.22 -66.90 -9.02
N SER A 154 -8.78 -65.96 -8.25
CA SER A 154 -9.41 -64.76 -8.80
C SER A 154 -8.78 -63.51 -8.17
N PRO A 155 -8.40 -62.49 -8.97
CA PRO A 155 -7.82 -61.27 -8.44
C PRO A 155 -8.83 -60.52 -7.56
N VAL A 156 -8.42 -60.20 -6.33
CA VAL A 156 -9.15 -59.29 -5.45
C VAL A 156 -8.90 -57.87 -5.90
N MET A 157 -9.98 -57.14 -6.13
CA MET A 157 -9.93 -55.76 -6.58
C MET A 157 -10.34 -54.84 -5.43
N ARG A 158 -9.60 -53.76 -5.22
CA ARG A 158 -9.98 -52.69 -4.27
C ARG A 158 -10.08 -51.34 -4.98
N PRO A 159 -10.89 -50.40 -4.48
CA PRO A 159 -10.93 -49.04 -5.00
C PRO A 159 -9.55 -48.36 -4.97
N ALA A 160 -9.18 -47.71 -6.07
CA ALA A 160 -7.96 -46.93 -6.16
C ALA A 160 -8.05 -45.68 -5.27
N PRO A 161 -7.05 -45.37 -4.44
CA PRO A 161 -7.03 -44.12 -3.68
C PRO A 161 -6.74 -42.93 -4.60
N GLU A 162 -7.65 -41.97 -4.66
CA GLU A 162 -7.52 -40.73 -5.45
C GLU A 162 -7.67 -39.48 -4.58
N ARG A 163 -7.31 -38.29 -5.11
CA ARG A 163 -7.58 -37.02 -4.42
C ARG A 163 -9.08 -36.76 -4.42
N TRP A 164 -9.57 -36.23 -3.30
CA TRP A 164 -11.01 -36.12 -3.07
C TRP A 164 -11.69 -34.90 -3.69
N LEU A 165 -10.92 -33.90 -4.17
CA LEU A 165 -11.48 -32.69 -4.79
C LEU A 165 -10.93 -32.42 -6.19
N ASP A 166 -11.82 -32.03 -7.09
CA ASP A 166 -11.52 -31.29 -8.32
C ASP A 166 -11.75 -29.78 -8.09
N VAL A 167 -11.03 -28.93 -8.82
CA VAL A 167 -11.19 -27.48 -8.77
C VAL A 167 -11.66 -26.93 -10.11
N ALA A 168 -12.68 -26.08 -10.07
CA ALA A 168 -13.02 -25.15 -11.13
C ALA A 168 -12.58 -23.74 -10.70
N LEU A 169 -11.51 -23.26 -11.31
CA LEU A 169 -11.01 -21.91 -11.16
C LEU A 169 -11.74 -21.00 -12.16
N VAL A 170 -12.59 -20.13 -11.66
CA VAL A 170 -13.40 -19.20 -12.45
C VAL A 170 -12.80 -17.81 -12.29
N VAL A 171 -12.36 -17.19 -13.39
CA VAL A 171 -11.79 -15.84 -13.41
C VAL A 171 -12.84 -14.90 -14.01
N GLU A 172 -13.23 -13.88 -13.24
CA GLU A 172 -14.10 -12.82 -13.74
C GLU A 172 -13.39 -11.94 -14.78
N GLU A 173 -14.16 -11.32 -15.69
CA GLU A 173 -13.67 -10.28 -16.60
C GLU A 173 -14.09 -8.91 -16.06
N ALA A 174 -13.14 -8.12 -15.55
CA ALA A 174 -13.35 -6.81 -14.94
C ALA A 174 -12.14 -5.87 -15.19
N GLN A 175 -12.37 -4.56 -15.10
CA GLN A 175 -11.41 -3.49 -15.40
C GLN A 175 -10.09 -3.61 -14.63
N ALA A 176 -10.16 -3.77 -13.31
CA ALA A 176 -8.95 -3.80 -12.49
C ALA A 176 -8.29 -5.20 -12.44
N LEU A 177 -8.86 -6.22 -13.09
CA LEU A 177 -8.28 -7.57 -13.16
C LEU A 177 -7.06 -7.68 -14.09
N SER A 178 -6.87 -6.72 -15.01
CA SER A 178 -5.69 -6.65 -15.88
C SER A 178 -4.39 -6.55 -15.06
N VAL A 179 -4.41 -5.78 -13.97
CA VAL A 179 -3.29 -5.63 -12.99
C VAL A 179 -2.93 -6.97 -12.35
N TRP A 180 -3.89 -7.89 -12.24
CA TRP A 180 -3.73 -9.16 -11.53
C TRP A 180 -3.46 -10.35 -12.46
N ASN A 181 -3.33 -10.15 -13.78
CA ASN A 181 -3.16 -11.24 -14.75
C ASN A 181 -2.02 -12.20 -14.39
N GLU A 182 -0.83 -11.68 -14.09
CA GLU A 182 0.31 -12.51 -13.67
C GLU A 182 0.04 -13.22 -12.33
N THR A 183 -0.59 -12.53 -11.38
CA THR A 183 -1.00 -13.12 -10.11
C THR A 183 -1.95 -14.31 -10.32
N ILE A 184 -2.92 -14.19 -11.22
CA ILE A 184 -3.90 -15.23 -11.56
C ILE A 184 -3.21 -16.44 -12.21
N ILE A 185 -2.25 -16.22 -13.13
CA ILE A 185 -1.45 -17.29 -13.75
C ILE A 185 -0.68 -18.07 -12.68
N GLU A 186 -0.09 -17.38 -11.72
CA GLU A 186 0.68 -18.02 -10.68
C GLU A 186 -0.20 -18.77 -9.67
N VAL A 187 -1.40 -18.26 -9.35
CA VAL A 187 -2.42 -18.99 -8.57
C VAL A 187 -2.84 -20.27 -9.30
N GLN A 188 -3.15 -20.19 -10.60
CA GLN A 188 -3.47 -21.37 -11.41
C GLN A 188 -2.34 -22.40 -11.34
N THR A 189 -1.10 -21.96 -11.58
CA THR A 189 0.08 -22.82 -11.56
C THR A 189 0.28 -23.47 -10.19
N LEU A 190 0.03 -22.72 -9.11
CA LEU A 190 0.09 -23.24 -7.75
C LEU A 190 -0.93 -24.36 -7.53
N LEU A 191 -2.20 -24.14 -7.91
CA LEU A 191 -3.26 -25.14 -7.75
C LEU A 191 -2.99 -26.42 -8.54
N GLU A 192 -2.40 -26.29 -9.75
CA GLU A 192 -2.03 -27.43 -10.60
C GLU A 192 -0.84 -28.22 -10.03
N ARG A 193 0.21 -27.55 -9.55
CA ARG A 193 1.47 -28.20 -9.14
C ARG A 193 1.49 -28.69 -7.69
N GLN A 194 0.63 -28.18 -6.82
CA GLN A 194 0.63 -28.53 -5.39
C GLN A 194 0.26 -30.01 -5.13
N GLY A 195 -0.46 -30.66 -6.06
CA GLY A 195 -0.89 -32.05 -5.93
C GLY A 195 -1.95 -32.30 -4.84
N THR A 196 -2.67 -31.25 -4.42
CA THR A 196 -3.81 -31.32 -3.49
C THR A 196 -5.08 -31.80 -4.19
N PHE A 197 -5.32 -31.32 -5.41
CA PHE A 197 -6.50 -31.60 -6.20
C PHE A 197 -6.27 -32.72 -7.21
N ARG A 198 -7.33 -33.43 -7.58
CA ARG A 198 -7.29 -34.47 -8.62
C ARG A 198 -7.20 -33.86 -10.02
N ARG A 199 -7.96 -32.80 -10.26
CA ARG A 199 -7.99 -32.05 -11.52
C ARG A 199 -8.25 -30.57 -11.25
N VAL A 200 -7.58 -29.71 -12.01
CA VAL A 200 -7.85 -28.26 -12.06
C VAL A 200 -8.41 -27.94 -13.44
N THR A 201 -9.51 -27.20 -13.49
CA THR A 201 -10.13 -26.71 -14.73
C THR A 201 -10.32 -25.21 -14.63
N THR A 202 -10.13 -24.49 -15.73
CA THR A 202 -10.19 -23.02 -15.73
C THR A 202 -11.30 -22.49 -16.63
N TRP A 203 -11.93 -21.41 -16.19
CA TRP A 203 -13.10 -20.82 -16.80
C TRP A 203 -13.02 -19.30 -16.75
N ARG A 204 -13.50 -18.62 -17.80
CA ARG A 204 -13.77 -17.18 -17.81
C ARG A 204 -15.24 -16.93 -17.49
N LEU A 205 -15.54 -15.93 -16.68
CA LEU A 205 -16.90 -15.48 -16.40
C LEU A 205 -17.07 -14.05 -16.89
N LYS A 206 -18.03 -13.82 -17.80
CA LYS A 206 -18.34 -12.48 -18.32
C LYS A 206 -19.81 -12.31 -18.64
N LYS A 207 -20.27 -11.06 -18.75
CA LYS A 207 -21.62 -10.75 -19.22
C LYS A 207 -21.70 -10.94 -20.74
N HIS A 208 -22.63 -11.77 -21.20
CA HIS A 208 -22.88 -12.05 -22.61
C HIS A 208 -24.40 -11.99 -22.88
N SER A 209 -24.84 -11.12 -23.78
CA SER A 209 -26.27 -10.89 -24.07
C SER A 209 -27.09 -10.55 -22.81
N GLY A 210 -26.53 -9.72 -21.93
CA GLY A 210 -27.19 -9.26 -20.70
C GLY A 210 -27.20 -10.26 -19.53
N LYS A 211 -26.64 -11.47 -19.70
CA LYS A 211 -26.56 -12.49 -18.63
C LYS A 211 -25.12 -12.95 -18.39
N LEU A 212 -24.81 -13.39 -17.17
CA LEU A 212 -23.51 -14.01 -16.88
C LEU A 212 -23.38 -15.37 -17.55
N ALA A 213 -22.29 -15.56 -18.28
CA ALA A 213 -21.97 -16.79 -19.00
C ALA A 213 -20.52 -17.22 -18.77
N LEU A 214 -20.32 -18.54 -18.75
CA LEU A 214 -19.00 -19.18 -18.60
C LEU A 214 -18.40 -19.49 -19.96
N PHE A 215 -17.08 -19.33 -20.09
CA PHE A 215 -16.31 -19.73 -21.26
C PHE A 215 -15.15 -20.62 -20.81
N GLN A 216 -14.87 -21.69 -21.56
CA GLN A 216 -13.76 -22.59 -21.24
C GLN A 216 -12.42 -21.92 -21.50
N HIS A 217 -11.49 -22.06 -20.55
CA HIS A 217 -10.18 -21.40 -20.52
C HIS A 217 -10.31 -19.88 -20.36
N TRP A 218 -9.64 -19.33 -19.35
CA TRP A 218 -9.73 -17.89 -19.09
C TRP A 218 -8.84 -17.05 -20.01
N GLN A 219 -7.72 -17.59 -20.48
CA GLN A 219 -6.74 -16.89 -21.34
C GLN A 219 -7.07 -16.92 -22.84
N ARG A 220 -7.97 -17.81 -23.27
CA ARG A 220 -8.28 -18.00 -24.70
C ARG A 220 -9.75 -17.71 -24.96
N PRO A 221 -10.10 -17.08 -26.09
CA PRO A 221 -11.48 -16.90 -26.46
C PRO A 221 -12.17 -18.26 -26.64
N GLY A 222 -13.00 -18.64 -25.67
CA GLY A 222 -13.84 -19.82 -25.75
C GLY A 222 -14.96 -19.64 -26.78
N PRO A 223 -15.25 -20.65 -27.63
CA PRO A 223 -16.12 -20.47 -28.79
C PRO A 223 -17.62 -20.40 -28.46
N ARG A 224 -18.06 -20.83 -27.26
CA ARG A 224 -19.49 -20.89 -26.90
C ARG A 224 -19.75 -20.59 -25.41
N PRO A 225 -20.79 -19.80 -25.09
CA PRO A 225 -21.20 -19.55 -23.70
C PRO A 225 -21.77 -20.81 -23.05
N ARG A 226 -21.46 -21.00 -21.77
CA ARG A 226 -21.85 -22.11 -20.89
C ARG A 226 -22.60 -21.61 -19.67
N GLN A 227 -23.41 -22.46 -19.05
CA GLN A 227 -24.19 -22.11 -17.86
C GLN A 227 -23.47 -22.48 -16.55
N ALA A 228 -23.79 -21.80 -15.46
CA ALA A 228 -23.25 -22.09 -14.12
C ALA A 228 -23.42 -23.56 -13.69
N LYS A 229 -24.53 -24.19 -14.10
CA LYS A 229 -24.86 -25.60 -13.79
C LYS A 229 -23.86 -26.61 -14.36
N GLU A 230 -23.07 -26.26 -15.37
CA GLU A 230 -22.00 -27.12 -15.89
C GLU A 230 -20.85 -27.31 -14.90
N LEU A 231 -20.73 -26.40 -13.92
CA LEU A 231 -19.78 -26.56 -12.82
C LEU A 231 -20.27 -27.58 -11.79
N TRP A 232 -21.52 -28.06 -11.84
CA TRP A 232 -21.98 -29.09 -10.93
C TRP A 232 -21.38 -30.46 -11.28
N ASP A 233 -20.81 -31.11 -10.27
CA ASP A 233 -20.27 -32.46 -10.39
C ASP A 233 -21.21 -33.45 -9.69
N PRO A 234 -21.72 -34.49 -10.38
CA PRO A 234 -22.52 -35.55 -9.77
C PRO A 234 -21.84 -36.23 -8.58
N SER A 235 -20.51 -36.28 -8.56
CA SER A 235 -19.76 -36.88 -7.45
C SER A 235 -19.67 -36.00 -6.21
N LYS A 236 -20.16 -34.74 -6.28
CA LYS A 236 -20.12 -33.72 -5.22
C LYS A 236 -18.70 -33.45 -4.70
N ARG A 237 -17.68 -33.68 -5.54
CA ARG A 237 -16.26 -33.53 -5.21
C ARG A 237 -15.64 -32.33 -5.93
N ARG A 238 -16.43 -31.40 -6.44
CA ARG A 238 -15.92 -30.20 -7.11
C ARG A 238 -16.01 -28.98 -6.21
N LEU A 239 -14.87 -28.31 -6.05
CA LEU A 239 -14.72 -27.00 -5.44
C LEU A 239 -14.72 -25.93 -6.55
N ILE A 240 -15.49 -24.86 -6.35
CA ILE A 240 -15.50 -23.68 -7.22
C ILE A 240 -14.74 -22.56 -6.51
N ILE A 241 -13.71 -22.03 -7.16
CA ILE A 241 -12.95 -20.85 -6.71
C ILE A 241 -13.23 -19.73 -7.71
N LEU A 242 -13.95 -18.69 -7.30
CA LEU A 242 -14.12 -17.47 -8.09
C LEU A 242 -12.97 -16.50 -7.76
N LEU A 243 -12.17 -16.14 -8.74
CA LEU A 243 -11.16 -15.08 -8.67
C LEU A 243 -11.78 -13.78 -9.21
N SER A 244 -11.81 -12.76 -8.36
CA SER A 244 -12.45 -11.48 -8.67
C SER A 244 -11.94 -10.39 -7.73
N ASP A 245 -11.89 -9.17 -8.22
CA ASP A 245 -11.71 -7.92 -7.46
C ASP A 245 -13.05 -7.36 -6.91
N CYS A 246 -14.17 -7.92 -7.36
CA CYS A 246 -15.55 -7.54 -7.06
C CYS A 246 -15.95 -6.12 -7.49
N THR A 247 -15.24 -5.50 -8.43
CA THR A 247 -15.51 -4.12 -8.85
C THR A 247 -16.53 -4.01 -9.97
N SER A 248 -16.79 -5.10 -10.70
CA SER A 248 -17.62 -5.06 -11.90
C SER A 248 -19.09 -4.68 -11.62
N THR A 249 -19.76 -4.18 -12.66
CA THR A 249 -21.20 -3.86 -12.62
C THR A 249 -22.08 -5.08 -12.33
N THR A 250 -21.59 -6.30 -12.58
CA THR A 250 -22.35 -7.54 -12.34
C THR A 250 -22.53 -7.87 -10.86
N TRP A 251 -21.70 -7.29 -9.99
CA TRP A 251 -21.90 -7.34 -8.56
C TRP A 251 -22.98 -6.36 -8.08
N HIS A 252 -23.19 -5.28 -8.82
CA HIS A 252 -24.10 -4.20 -8.47
C HIS A 252 -25.51 -4.44 -9.02
N ASP A 253 -25.64 -5.06 -10.18
CA ASP A 253 -26.93 -5.43 -10.79
C ASP A 253 -27.54 -6.73 -10.22
N GLY A 254 -26.85 -7.37 -9.27
CA GLY A 254 -27.29 -8.60 -8.61
C GLY A 254 -27.06 -9.89 -9.42
N ALA A 255 -26.61 -9.81 -10.68
CA ALA A 255 -26.39 -10.98 -11.52
C ALA A 255 -25.35 -11.93 -10.90
N MET A 256 -24.28 -11.39 -10.32
CA MET A 256 -23.24 -12.19 -9.66
C MET A 256 -23.77 -12.92 -8.43
N VAL A 257 -24.59 -12.26 -7.60
CA VAL A 257 -25.19 -12.88 -6.40
C VAL A 257 -26.08 -14.07 -6.78
N SER A 258 -26.91 -13.90 -7.82
CA SER A 258 -27.73 -15.00 -8.37
C SER A 258 -26.89 -16.14 -8.96
N TRP A 259 -25.78 -15.82 -9.62
CA TRP A 259 -24.84 -16.82 -10.14
C TRP A 259 -24.15 -17.61 -9.01
N LEU A 260 -23.72 -16.91 -7.95
CA LEU A 260 -23.11 -17.50 -6.75
C LEU A 260 -24.07 -18.39 -5.98
N GLN A 261 -25.35 -17.99 -5.87
CA GLN A 261 -26.39 -18.83 -5.28
C GLN A 261 -26.52 -20.15 -6.04
N THR A 262 -26.57 -20.10 -7.37
CA THR A 262 -26.67 -21.30 -8.23
C THR A 262 -25.47 -22.23 -8.05
N CYS A 263 -24.26 -21.69 -7.90
CA CYS A 263 -23.06 -22.47 -7.65
C CYS A 263 -23.05 -23.09 -6.25
N GLY A 264 -23.31 -22.27 -5.23
CA GLY A 264 -23.26 -22.62 -3.81
C GLY A 264 -24.30 -23.64 -3.35
N GLN A 265 -25.34 -23.90 -4.15
CA GLN A 265 -26.37 -24.92 -3.90
C GLN A 265 -25.84 -26.36 -4.00
N ARG A 266 -24.90 -26.63 -4.92
CA ARG A 266 -24.45 -28.00 -5.22
C ARG A 266 -22.95 -28.22 -5.16
N ALA A 267 -22.17 -27.15 -5.03
CA ALA A 267 -20.74 -27.23 -4.87
C ALA A 267 -20.25 -26.23 -3.81
N PRO A 268 -19.27 -26.59 -2.96
CA PRO A 268 -18.57 -25.60 -2.16
C PRO A 268 -17.98 -24.54 -3.09
N THR A 269 -18.32 -23.28 -2.83
CA THR A 269 -17.95 -22.12 -3.63
C THR A 269 -17.29 -21.09 -2.74
N VAL A 270 -16.08 -20.65 -3.10
CA VAL A 270 -15.33 -19.62 -2.38
C VAL A 270 -14.98 -18.49 -3.34
N LEU A 271 -15.03 -17.26 -2.83
CA LEU A 271 -14.45 -16.11 -3.50
C LEU A 271 -13.01 -15.92 -3.04
N MET A 272 -12.07 -15.95 -3.97
CA MET A 272 -10.69 -15.51 -3.78
C MET A 272 -10.61 -14.05 -4.22
N GLN A 273 -10.71 -13.16 -3.23
CA GLN A 273 -10.69 -11.72 -3.39
C GLN A 273 -9.25 -11.23 -3.48
N LEU A 274 -8.94 -10.52 -4.56
CA LEU A 274 -7.61 -10.02 -4.87
C LEU A 274 -7.25 -8.76 -4.06
N LEU A 275 -8.27 -8.00 -3.66
CA LEU A 275 -8.12 -6.81 -2.82
C LEU A 275 -8.10 -7.17 -1.33
N PRO A 276 -7.34 -6.43 -0.50
CA PRO A 276 -7.37 -6.63 0.94
C PRO A 276 -8.72 -6.29 1.54
N GLU A 277 -9.01 -6.89 2.70
CA GLU A 277 -10.29 -6.75 3.41
C GLU A 277 -10.71 -5.30 3.68
N ARG A 278 -9.75 -4.39 3.88
CA ARG A 278 -10.00 -2.96 4.08
C ARG A 278 -10.72 -2.27 2.91
N LEU A 279 -10.58 -2.79 1.68
CA LEU A 279 -11.18 -2.23 0.48
C LEU A 279 -12.51 -2.89 0.10
N TRP A 280 -12.93 -3.95 0.80
CA TRP A 280 -14.11 -4.72 0.39
C TRP A 280 -15.41 -3.91 0.40
N SER A 281 -15.52 -2.92 1.30
CA SER A 281 -16.67 -2.01 1.35
C SER A 281 -16.85 -1.20 0.06
N GLN A 282 -15.77 -0.95 -0.68
CA GLN A 282 -15.76 -0.21 -1.95
C GLN A 282 -16.08 -1.11 -3.17
N THR A 283 -16.17 -2.41 -2.94
CA THR A 283 -16.49 -3.39 -3.99
C THR A 283 -17.93 -3.86 -3.86
N GLY A 284 -18.37 -4.72 -4.76
CA GLY A 284 -19.63 -5.45 -4.67
C GLY A 284 -19.85 -6.19 -3.34
N LEU A 285 -18.78 -6.49 -2.62
CA LEU A 285 -18.83 -7.12 -1.29
C LEU A 285 -19.46 -6.22 -0.22
N GLY A 286 -19.35 -4.89 -0.35
CA GLY A 286 -19.96 -3.93 0.58
C GLY A 286 -21.48 -3.99 0.62
N ALA A 287 -22.13 -4.59 -0.39
CA ALA A 287 -23.56 -4.83 -0.39
C ALA A 287 -24.00 -5.97 0.56
N GLY A 288 -23.06 -6.82 0.98
CA GLY A 288 -23.33 -7.96 1.84
C GLY A 288 -22.96 -7.73 3.30
N VAL A 289 -23.47 -8.59 4.18
CA VAL A 289 -23.18 -8.52 5.62
C VAL A 289 -22.01 -9.44 5.95
N PRO A 290 -20.92 -8.94 6.56
CA PRO A 290 -19.77 -9.77 6.90
C PRO A 290 -20.07 -10.68 8.10
N VAL A 291 -19.66 -11.93 8.00
CA VAL A 291 -19.94 -13.01 8.97
C VAL A 291 -18.75 -13.95 9.14
N TRP A 292 -18.80 -14.76 10.19
CA TRP A 292 -17.98 -15.96 10.32
C TRP A 292 -18.76 -17.17 9.83
N LEU A 293 -18.15 -17.98 8.97
CA LEU A 293 -18.72 -19.20 8.41
C LEU A 293 -17.96 -20.44 8.90
N ARG A 294 -18.70 -21.51 9.12
CA ARG A 294 -18.16 -22.81 9.53
C ARG A 294 -18.91 -23.95 8.85
N ALA A 295 -18.21 -25.06 8.61
CA ALA A 295 -18.77 -26.31 8.11
C ALA A 295 -18.74 -27.38 9.20
N ILE A 296 -19.79 -28.19 9.24
CA ILE A 296 -19.89 -29.36 10.14
C ILE A 296 -19.33 -30.61 9.46
N GLU A 297 -19.43 -30.69 8.13
CA GLU A 297 -18.97 -31.82 7.32
C GLU A 297 -17.92 -31.39 6.26
N PRO A 298 -16.97 -32.26 5.89
CA PRO A 298 -16.02 -31.96 4.81
C PRO A 298 -16.73 -31.79 3.45
N GLY A 299 -16.36 -30.76 2.70
CA GLY A 299 -16.96 -30.49 1.38
C GLY A 299 -18.38 -29.94 1.44
N CYS A 300 -18.80 -29.42 2.60
CA CYS A 300 -20.10 -28.80 2.81
C CYS A 300 -20.40 -27.71 1.76
N VAL A 301 -21.57 -27.78 1.14
CA VAL A 301 -22.07 -26.72 0.24
C VAL A 301 -22.41 -25.46 1.03
N ASN A 302 -22.42 -24.32 0.35
CA ASN A 302 -22.51 -23.00 1.00
C ASN A 302 -23.79 -22.83 1.83
N GLU A 303 -24.93 -23.33 1.36
CA GLU A 303 -26.21 -23.20 2.07
C GLU A 303 -26.20 -23.85 3.46
N ARG A 304 -25.43 -24.94 3.62
CA ARG A 304 -25.30 -25.71 4.87
C ARG A 304 -24.27 -25.14 5.84
N LEU A 305 -23.54 -24.10 5.46
CA LEU A 305 -22.58 -23.45 6.37
C LEU A 305 -23.32 -22.80 7.55
N THR A 306 -22.80 -23.00 8.76
CA THR A 306 -23.28 -22.30 9.95
C THR A 306 -22.66 -20.90 9.99
N LEU A 307 -23.45 -19.90 10.35
CA LEU A 307 -23.01 -18.51 10.45
C LEU A 307 -22.93 -18.06 11.91
N ALA A 308 -21.97 -17.20 12.20
CA ALA A 308 -21.89 -16.39 13.42
C ALA A 308 -21.67 -14.92 13.01
N HIS A 309 -22.20 -14.00 13.82
CA HIS A 309 -22.07 -12.56 13.54
C HIS A 309 -20.70 -12.07 14.00
N ARG A 310 -20.08 -11.20 13.21
CA ARG A 310 -18.81 -10.55 13.59
C ARG A 310 -19.00 -9.46 14.63
N LEU A 311 -20.12 -8.73 14.55
CA LEU A 311 -20.49 -7.65 15.44
C LEU A 311 -22.00 -7.71 15.75
N PRO A 312 -22.46 -7.19 16.90
CA PRO A 312 -23.87 -7.17 17.26
C PRO A 312 -24.76 -6.46 16.22
N ILE A 313 -24.28 -5.38 15.59
CA ILE A 313 -25.03 -4.62 14.57
C ILE A 313 -25.40 -5.48 13.35
N TYR A 314 -24.54 -6.42 12.96
CA TYR A 314 -24.78 -7.31 11.83
C TYR A 314 -25.89 -8.34 12.10
N LYS A 315 -26.18 -8.62 13.38
CA LYS A 315 -27.33 -9.46 13.77
C LYS A 315 -28.65 -8.78 13.41
N GLN A 316 -28.74 -7.47 13.61
CA GLN A 316 -29.93 -6.69 13.26
C GLN A 316 -30.08 -6.57 11.74
N LEU A 317 -28.99 -6.29 11.02
CA LEU A 317 -29.00 -6.20 9.55
C LEU A 317 -29.43 -7.52 8.89
N LEU A 318 -29.02 -8.67 9.45
CA LEU A 318 -29.45 -9.98 8.96
C LEU A 318 -30.85 -10.39 9.44
N ALA A 319 -31.41 -9.77 10.47
CA ALA A 319 -32.75 -10.11 10.95
C ALA A 319 -33.83 -9.77 9.90
N GLY A 320 -33.59 -8.74 9.06
CA GLY A 320 -34.48 -8.36 7.96
C GLY A 320 -34.39 -9.24 6.71
N VAL A 321 -33.43 -10.17 6.62
CA VAL A 321 -33.23 -11.03 5.44
C VAL A 321 -33.76 -12.43 5.70
N GLU A 322 -34.75 -12.87 4.93
CA GLU A 322 -35.31 -14.22 5.03
C GLU A 322 -34.24 -15.30 4.77
N GLN A 323 -34.26 -16.38 5.55
CA GLN A 323 -33.20 -17.41 5.48
C GLN A 323 -33.05 -18.04 4.08
N LYS A 324 -34.15 -18.21 3.33
CA LYS A 324 -34.14 -18.75 1.96
C LYS A 324 -33.42 -17.84 0.95
N ASN A 325 -33.27 -16.55 1.26
CA ASN A 325 -32.69 -15.55 0.37
C ASN A 325 -31.21 -15.27 0.69
N ARG A 326 -30.67 -15.88 1.76
CA ARG A 326 -29.30 -15.66 2.21
C ARG A 326 -28.30 -16.46 1.39
N VAL A 327 -27.50 -15.76 0.60
CA VAL A 327 -26.38 -16.35 -0.15
C VAL A 327 -25.13 -16.25 0.70
N LYS A 328 -24.72 -17.36 1.32
CA LYS A 328 -23.50 -17.45 2.14
C LYS A 328 -22.29 -17.65 1.23
N LEU A 329 -21.30 -16.76 1.32
CA LEU A 329 -20.10 -16.83 0.50
C LEU A 329 -18.84 -16.74 1.40
N PRO A 330 -18.07 -17.82 1.55
CA PRO A 330 -16.73 -17.73 2.10
C PRO A 330 -15.86 -16.83 1.21
N VAL A 331 -15.10 -15.92 1.83
CA VAL A 331 -14.19 -15.01 1.14
C VAL A 331 -12.78 -15.21 1.70
N VAL A 332 -11.81 -15.42 0.82
CA VAL A 332 -10.39 -15.56 1.15
C VAL A 332 -9.56 -14.56 0.35
N THR A 333 -8.47 -14.11 0.93
CA THR A 333 -7.46 -13.29 0.25
C THR A 333 -6.27 -14.15 -0.18
N LEU A 334 -5.34 -13.57 -0.94
CA LEU A 334 -4.05 -14.20 -1.25
C LEU A 334 -3.07 -14.21 -0.06
N GLN A 335 -3.58 -14.34 1.16
CA GLN A 335 -2.79 -14.46 2.39
C GLN A 335 -2.87 -15.89 2.92
N ALA A 336 -1.73 -16.42 3.38
CA ALA A 336 -1.65 -17.81 3.83
C ALA A 336 -2.58 -18.11 5.01
N GLN A 337 -2.79 -17.15 5.93
CA GLN A 337 -3.61 -17.34 7.11
C GLN A 337 -5.10 -17.50 6.79
N THR A 338 -5.66 -16.60 5.97
CA THR A 338 -7.08 -16.61 5.58
C THR A 338 -7.38 -17.87 4.77
N LEU A 339 -6.50 -18.21 3.82
CA LEU A 339 -6.59 -19.44 3.01
C LEU A 339 -6.51 -20.71 3.87
N LYS A 340 -5.63 -20.73 4.89
CA LYS A 340 -5.48 -21.87 5.81
C LYS A 340 -6.71 -22.08 6.69
N GLN A 341 -7.29 -21.01 7.23
CA GLN A 341 -8.52 -21.07 8.02
C GLN A 341 -9.68 -21.61 7.20
N TRP A 342 -9.88 -21.08 6.00
CA TRP A 342 -10.89 -21.57 5.07
C TRP A 342 -10.64 -23.04 4.66
N ALA A 343 -9.40 -23.44 4.38
CA ALA A 343 -9.07 -24.82 4.04
C ALA A 343 -9.42 -25.79 5.18
N LYS A 344 -9.24 -25.38 6.45
CA LYS A 344 -9.69 -26.17 7.62
C LYS A 344 -11.21 -26.27 7.71
N VAL A 345 -11.92 -25.17 7.44
CA VAL A 345 -13.39 -25.16 7.38
C VAL A 345 -13.89 -26.12 6.30
N LEU A 346 -13.38 -26.01 5.06
CA LEU A 346 -13.79 -26.91 3.97
C LEU A 346 -13.42 -28.38 4.25
N ALA A 347 -12.35 -28.64 4.99
CA ALA A 347 -11.97 -29.98 5.46
C ALA A 347 -12.89 -30.52 6.59
N GLY A 348 -13.85 -29.73 7.08
CA GLY A 348 -14.81 -30.12 8.12
C GLY A 348 -14.25 -30.10 9.54
N ARG A 349 -13.25 -29.25 9.83
CA ARG A 349 -12.75 -29.10 11.21
C ARG A 349 -13.69 -28.21 12.03
N SER A 350 -14.46 -28.82 12.92
CA SER A 350 -15.57 -28.22 13.69
C SER A 350 -15.21 -27.01 14.57
N GLU A 351 -13.94 -26.78 14.86
CA GLU A 351 -13.47 -25.63 15.66
C GLU A 351 -13.03 -24.43 14.81
N SER A 352 -12.93 -24.59 13.49
CA SER A 352 -12.41 -23.55 12.60
C SER A 352 -13.53 -22.66 12.06
N TRP A 353 -13.23 -21.37 11.94
CA TRP A 353 -14.08 -20.36 11.31
C TRP A 353 -13.35 -19.74 10.13
N ALA A 354 -14.11 -19.31 9.11
CA ALA A 354 -13.60 -18.60 7.95
C ALA A 354 -14.40 -17.33 7.72
N THR A 355 -13.74 -16.31 7.21
CA THR A 355 -14.39 -15.07 6.77
C THR A 355 -15.40 -15.37 5.67
N GLY A 356 -16.57 -14.74 5.76
CA GLY A 356 -17.57 -14.82 4.70
C GLY A 356 -18.48 -13.60 4.69
N ILE A 357 -19.28 -13.53 3.63
CA ILE A 357 -20.26 -12.48 3.39
C ILE A 357 -21.60 -13.14 3.09
N VAL A 358 -22.68 -12.57 3.64
CA VAL A 358 -24.04 -12.98 3.34
C VAL A 358 -24.71 -11.90 2.51
N PHE A 359 -25.13 -12.25 1.30
CA PHE A 359 -25.94 -11.39 0.44
C PHE A 359 -27.42 -11.74 0.57
N ASP A 360 -28.26 -10.74 0.28
CA ASP A 360 -29.69 -10.92 0.05
C ASP A 360 -29.95 -11.03 -1.46
N ASN A 361 -30.52 -12.14 -1.91
CA ASN A 361 -30.80 -12.39 -3.32
C ASN A 361 -32.12 -11.77 -3.82
N GLU A 362 -33.08 -11.45 -2.93
CA GLU A 362 -34.37 -10.87 -3.33
C GLU A 362 -34.37 -9.34 -3.31
N LYS A 363 -33.43 -8.74 -2.60
CA LYS A 363 -33.17 -7.30 -2.70
C LYS A 363 -32.56 -7.01 -4.06
N LYS A 364 -33.39 -6.99 -5.11
CA LYS A 364 -33.16 -6.13 -6.26
C LYS A 364 -32.82 -4.78 -5.65
N ARG A 365 -31.66 -4.21 -5.97
CA ARG A 365 -31.47 -2.80 -5.70
C ARG A 365 -32.63 -2.12 -6.44
N GLU A 366 -33.67 -1.73 -5.72
CA GLU A 366 -34.44 -0.56 -6.11
C GLU A 366 -33.36 0.46 -6.42
N GLU A 367 -33.34 0.89 -7.67
CA GLU A 367 -32.63 2.09 -8.03
C GLU A 367 -32.96 3.08 -6.92
N THR A 368 -31.95 3.48 -6.15
CA THR A 368 -31.86 4.86 -5.73
C THR A 368 -31.76 5.64 -7.04
N GLY A 369 -32.90 5.71 -7.72
CA GLY A 369 -33.26 6.66 -8.74
C GLY A 369 -33.54 7.97 -8.03
N GLU A 370 -32.55 8.45 -7.28
CA GLU A 370 -32.11 9.79 -7.60
C GLU A 370 -31.47 9.66 -8.97
N ASN A 371 -32.31 9.79 -9.99
CA ASN A 371 -31.99 10.46 -11.23
C ASN A 371 -30.47 10.52 -11.53
N ARG A 372 -29.85 9.39 -11.89
CA ARG A 372 -28.68 9.41 -12.79
C ARG A 372 -29.19 9.65 -14.22
N GLN A 373 -30.01 10.69 -14.40
CA GLN A 373 -29.76 11.60 -15.51
C GLN A 373 -28.36 12.12 -15.23
N ASP A 374 -27.39 11.85 -16.11
CA ASP A 374 -26.11 12.56 -16.17
C ASP A 374 -25.76 13.30 -14.88
N THR A 375 -25.44 12.56 -13.80
CA THR A 375 -24.75 13.22 -12.69
C THR A 375 -23.40 13.48 -13.31
N GLU A 376 -23.23 14.73 -13.74
CA GLU A 376 -21.97 15.24 -14.27
C GLU A 376 -20.88 14.61 -13.43
N ARG A 377 -20.00 13.88 -14.13
CA ARG A 377 -18.85 13.26 -13.51
C ARG A 377 -18.21 14.37 -12.67
N PRO A 378 -18.01 14.17 -11.35
CA PRO A 378 -17.58 15.25 -10.49
C PRO A 378 -16.35 15.92 -11.09
N GLU A 379 -16.26 17.25 -10.96
CA GLU A 379 -15.14 18.02 -11.49
C GLU A 379 -13.79 17.33 -11.20
N PRO A 380 -12.83 17.31 -12.14
CA PRO A 380 -11.53 16.67 -11.98
C PRO A 380 -10.85 16.98 -10.64
N ALA A 381 -10.95 18.22 -10.16
CA ALA A 381 -10.44 18.65 -8.86
C ALA A 381 -11.12 17.93 -7.68
N ALA A 382 -12.44 17.78 -7.70
CA ALA A 382 -13.18 17.07 -6.67
C ALA A 382 -12.84 15.57 -6.65
N ARG A 383 -12.57 14.98 -7.83
CA ARG A 383 -12.14 13.57 -7.95
C ARG A 383 -10.75 13.35 -7.33
N VAL A 384 -9.79 14.23 -7.64
CA VAL A 384 -8.44 14.19 -7.06
C VAL A 384 -8.51 14.40 -5.54
N GLN A 385 -9.29 15.37 -5.08
CA GLN A 385 -9.42 15.64 -3.65
C GLN A 385 -10.03 14.46 -2.90
N ARG A 386 -11.13 13.89 -3.43
CA ARG A 386 -11.74 12.69 -2.86
C ARG A 386 -10.75 11.54 -2.78
N PHE A 387 -9.97 11.32 -3.84
CA PHE A 387 -8.92 10.31 -3.84
C PHE A 387 -7.85 10.59 -2.77
N ARG A 388 -7.39 11.83 -2.61
CA ARG A 388 -6.44 12.20 -1.54
C ARG A 388 -7.00 12.00 -0.13
N THR A 389 -8.29 12.18 0.06
CA THR A 389 -8.93 11.96 1.37
C THR A 389 -9.09 10.47 1.69
N THR A 390 -9.31 9.62 0.69
CA THR A 390 -9.71 8.22 0.91
C THR A 390 -8.66 7.17 0.54
N ALA A 391 -7.68 7.48 -0.31
CA ALA A 391 -6.63 6.56 -0.71
C ALA A 391 -5.50 6.49 0.33
N SER A 392 -4.76 5.38 0.36
CA SER A 392 -3.51 5.32 1.11
C SER A 392 -2.46 6.26 0.54
N LEU A 393 -1.55 6.76 1.38
CA LEU A 393 -0.47 7.65 0.93
C LEU A 393 0.38 7.03 -0.18
N MET A 394 0.69 5.74 -0.07
CA MET A 394 1.41 4.98 -1.11
C MET A 394 0.64 4.94 -2.45
N ALA A 395 -0.69 4.90 -2.42
CA ALA A 395 -1.51 4.99 -3.63
C ALA A 395 -1.58 6.42 -4.18
N GLN A 396 -1.56 7.44 -3.30
CA GLN A 396 -1.48 8.85 -3.70
C GLN A 396 -0.17 9.15 -4.43
N GLU A 397 0.95 8.79 -3.82
CA GLU A 397 2.28 8.96 -4.40
C GLU A 397 2.43 8.15 -5.70
N LEU A 398 1.93 6.92 -5.73
CA LEU A 398 1.90 6.12 -6.95
C LEU A 398 1.07 6.80 -8.06
N ALA A 399 -0.11 7.35 -7.76
CA ALA A 399 -0.92 8.08 -8.73
C ALA A 399 -0.20 9.31 -9.27
N GLU A 400 0.52 10.03 -8.40
CA GLU A 400 1.34 11.19 -8.75
C GLU A 400 2.50 10.78 -9.68
N LEU A 401 3.25 9.71 -9.37
CA LEU A 401 4.30 9.21 -10.27
C LEU A 401 3.73 8.68 -11.59
N MET A 402 2.58 8.00 -11.54
CA MET A 402 1.87 7.50 -12.73
C MET A 402 1.37 8.65 -13.62
N SER A 403 1.15 9.86 -13.08
CA SER A 403 0.69 11.01 -13.88
C SER A 403 1.76 11.52 -14.87
N VAL A 404 3.04 11.21 -14.60
CA VAL A 404 4.20 11.65 -15.41
C VAL A 404 4.50 10.66 -16.55
N ALA A 405 3.88 9.48 -16.58
CA ALA A 405 4.10 8.46 -17.61
C ALA A 405 2.76 7.87 -18.13
N PRO A 406 2.77 7.16 -19.28
CA PRO A 406 1.59 6.42 -19.74
C PRO A 406 1.20 5.33 -18.74
N VAL A 407 -0.09 5.23 -18.41
CA VAL A 407 -0.58 4.23 -17.46
C VAL A 407 -0.77 2.88 -18.16
N SER A 408 0.30 2.10 -18.24
CA SER A 408 0.24 0.70 -18.67
C SER A 408 0.75 -0.24 -17.56
N PRO A 409 0.20 -1.47 -17.42
CA PRO A 409 0.65 -2.39 -16.38
C PRO A 409 2.18 -2.60 -16.33
N PRO A 410 2.89 -2.72 -17.47
CA PRO A 410 4.36 -2.82 -17.44
C PRO A 410 5.07 -1.56 -16.93
N ILE A 411 4.59 -0.36 -17.27
CA ILE A 411 5.17 0.91 -16.81
C ILE A 411 4.88 1.14 -15.33
N VAL A 412 3.66 0.84 -14.88
CA VAL A 412 3.28 0.91 -13.47
C VAL A 412 4.13 -0.04 -12.63
N ASP A 413 4.32 -1.29 -13.09
CA ASP A 413 5.19 -2.24 -12.41
C ASP A 413 6.66 -1.81 -12.37
N LEU A 414 7.10 -1.05 -13.37
CA LEU A 414 8.43 -0.49 -13.42
C LEU A 414 8.59 0.65 -12.41
N ILE A 415 7.68 1.63 -12.40
CA ILE A 415 7.63 2.71 -11.40
C ILE A 415 7.66 2.11 -9.98
N ARG A 416 6.86 1.07 -9.75
CA ARG A 416 6.83 0.35 -8.47
C ARG A 416 8.12 -0.39 -8.13
N GLN A 417 8.96 -0.76 -9.09
CA GLN A 417 10.21 -1.48 -8.78
C GLN A 417 11.39 -0.54 -8.57
N THR A 418 11.41 0.58 -9.30
CA THR A 418 12.55 1.51 -9.29
C THR A 418 12.35 2.67 -8.35
N LEU A 419 11.14 3.23 -8.27
CA LEU A 419 10.87 4.47 -7.53
C LEU A 419 10.07 4.22 -6.27
N LEU A 420 9.11 3.28 -6.32
CA LEU A 420 8.25 2.92 -5.18
C LEU A 420 8.30 1.42 -4.86
N PRO A 421 9.46 0.84 -4.47
CA PRO A 421 9.64 -0.60 -4.22
C PRO A 421 8.68 -1.19 -3.18
N LYS A 422 8.15 -0.34 -2.29
CA LYS A 422 7.15 -0.69 -1.27
C LYS A 422 5.72 -0.74 -1.79
N ALA A 423 5.43 -0.12 -2.94
CA ALA A 423 4.11 -0.13 -3.52
C ALA A 423 3.74 -1.56 -3.97
N GLU A 424 2.84 -2.18 -3.25
CA GLU A 424 2.18 -3.44 -3.61
C GLU A 424 1.09 -3.28 -4.70
N PRO A 425 0.67 -4.37 -5.39
CA PRO A 425 -0.39 -4.30 -6.40
C PRO A 425 -1.73 -3.78 -5.87
N VAL A 426 -1.97 -3.85 -4.56
CA VAL A 426 -3.12 -3.22 -3.91
C VAL A 426 -3.14 -1.71 -4.14
N HIS A 427 -1.99 -1.02 -4.08
CA HIS A 427 -1.93 0.42 -4.24
C HIS A 427 -2.28 0.82 -5.68
N VAL A 428 -1.84 0.04 -6.67
CA VAL A 428 -2.28 0.18 -8.07
C VAL A 428 -3.80 0.07 -8.15
N ALA A 429 -4.38 -0.94 -7.51
CA ALA A 429 -5.83 -1.10 -7.51
C ALA A 429 -6.55 0.07 -6.81
N GLU A 430 -6.00 0.64 -5.74
CA GLU A 430 -6.53 1.87 -5.11
C GLU A 430 -6.56 3.04 -6.10
N VAL A 431 -5.50 3.24 -6.92
CA VAL A 431 -5.49 4.26 -7.99
C VAL A 431 -6.58 4.00 -9.02
N TYR A 432 -6.69 2.76 -9.51
CA TYR A 432 -7.68 2.38 -10.53
C TYR A 432 -9.13 2.50 -10.03
N MET A 433 -9.36 2.21 -8.75
CA MET A 433 -10.69 2.33 -8.11
C MET A 433 -10.99 3.74 -7.62
N GLY A 434 -9.98 4.60 -7.51
CA GLY A 434 -10.08 5.98 -7.02
C GLY A 434 -10.93 6.92 -7.89
N GLY A 435 -11.44 6.43 -9.02
CA GLY A 435 -12.25 7.22 -9.95
C GLY A 435 -11.44 8.21 -10.79
N LEU A 436 -10.11 8.06 -10.83
CA LEU A 436 -9.20 8.94 -11.57
C LEU A 436 -9.06 8.55 -13.05
N MET A 437 -9.27 7.28 -13.37
CA MET A 437 -8.99 6.70 -14.69
C MET A 437 -10.18 6.75 -15.66
N GLU A 438 -9.89 6.76 -16.97
CA GLU A 438 -10.82 6.63 -18.09
C GLU A 438 -10.43 5.45 -19.00
N PRO A 439 -11.40 4.74 -19.62
CA PRO A 439 -11.10 3.74 -20.63
C PRO A 439 -10.55 4.39 -21.91
N SER A 440 -9.41 3.89 -22.39
CA SER A 440 -8.84 4.17 -23.72
C SER A 440 -9.29 3.10 -24.74
N GLU A 441 -9.20 3.37 -26.04
CA GLU A 441 -9.69 2.46 -27.10
C GLU A 441 -8.99 1.09 -27.05
N SER A 442 -9.71 0.05 -27.48
CA SER A 442 -9.25 -1.34 -27.37
C SER A 442 -8.14 -1.67 -28.35
N ASP A 443 -7.10 -2.37 -27.88
CA ASP A 443 -6.02 -2.90 -28.73
C ASP A 443 -6.58 -3.86 -29.80
N GLU A 444 -5.77 -4.21 -30.83
CA GLU A 444 -6.13 -5.20 -31.87
C GLU A 444 -6.56 -6.58 -31.31
N LYS A 445 -6.27 -6.86 -30.02
CA LYS A 445 -6.67 -8.06 -29.28
C LYS A 445 -8.01 -7.93 -28.52
N GLY A 446 -8.63 -6.76 -28.53
CA GLY A 446 -9.90 -6.47 -27.86
C GLY A 446 -9.81 -6.24 -26.35
N GLU A 447 -8.62 -5.92 -25.83
CA GLU A 447 -8.43 -5.51 -24.41
C GLU A 447 -8.57 -3.98 -24.29
N VAL A 448 -9.35 -3.52 -23.30
CA VAL A 448 -9.56 -2.10 -23.01
C VAL A 448 -8.40 -1.59 -22.16
N SER A 449 -7.64 -0.61 -22.65
CA SER A 449 -6.61 0.09 -21.89
C SER A 449 -7.23 1.21 -21.04
N TYR A 450 -6.52 1.72 -20.04
CA TYR A 450 -7.02 2.77 -19.14
C TYR A 450 -5.95 3.81 -18.88
N ASP A 451 -6.32 5.09 -18.90
CA ASP A 451 -5.41 6.19 -18.63
C ASP A 451 -6.05 7.29 -17.76
N PHE A 452 -5.28 8.26 -17.25
CA PHE A 452 -5.86 9.39 -16.52
C PHE A 452 -6.65 10.32 -17.46
N ASP A 453 -7.72 10.90 -16.91
CA ASP A 453 -8.37 12.10 -17.48
C ASP A 453 -7.34 13.25 -17.57
N ASP A 454 -7.33 14.02 -18.66
CA ASP A 454 -6.30 15.04 -18.92
C ASP A 454 -6.20 16.10 -17.83
N GLU A 455 -7.34 16.55 -17.29
CA GLU A 455 -7.37 17.55 -16.21
C GLU A 455 -6.97 16.91 -14.86
N VAL A 456 -7.38 15.67 -14.61
CA VAL A 456 -6.90 14.90 -13.44
C VAL A 456 -5.38 14.70 -13.51
N ARG A 457 -4.84 14.38 -14.68
CA ARG A 457 -3.40 14.21 -14.91
C ARG A 457 -2.65 15.51 -14.61
N LYS A 458 -3.13 16.66 -15.10
CA LYS A 458 -2.52 17.97 -14.82
C LYS A 458 -2.50 18.27 -13.32
N LEU A 459 -3.61 18.02 -12.61
CA LEU A 459 -3.70 18.28 -11.17
C LEU A 459 -2.73 17.41 -10.35
N LEU A 460 -2.61 16.13 -10.70
CA LEU A 460 -1.64 15.22 -10.07
C LEU A 460 -0.19 15.60 -10.44
N ALA A 461 0.08 15.87 -11.72
CA ALA A 461 1.42 16.20 -12.21
C ALA A 461 1.92 17.54 -11.66
N ASN A 462 1.05 18.54 -11.47
CA ASN A 462 1.39 19.83 -10.85
C ASN A 462 1.82 19.69 -9.39
N SER A 463 1.43 18.59 -8.74
CA SER A 463 1.83 18.30 -7.35
C SER A 463 3.18 17.56 -7.29
N VAL A 464 3.74 17.13 -8.44
CA VAL A 464 5.02 16.42 -8.52
C VAL A 464 6.16 17.42 -8.74
N PRO A 465 7.19 17.46 -7.88
CA PRO A 465 8.38 18.28 -8.11
C PRO A 465 9.06 17.90 -9.43
N ARG A 466 9.55 18.89 -10.20
CA ARG A 466 10.26 18.65 -11.49
C ARG A 466 11.45 17.69 -11.36
N SER A 467 12.12 17.66 -10.21
CA SER A 467 13.20 16.72 -9.90
C SER A 467 12.71 15.27 -9.88
N VAL A 468 11.50 15.03 -9.35
CA VAL A 468 10.86 13.70 -9.31
C VAL A 468 10.42 13.27 -10.71
N SER A 469 9.88 14.18 -11.53
CA SER A 469 9.53 13.86 -12.93
C SER A 469 10.75 13.41 -13.74
N LYS A 470 11.90 14.08 -13.57
CA LYS A 470 13.17 13.67 -14.19
C LYS A 470 13.65 12.32 -13.66
N ARG A 471 13.52 12.05 -12.35
CA ARG A 471 13.85 10.75 -11.75
C ARG A 471 13.00 9.62 -12.32
N VAL A 472 11.70 9.84 -12.57
CA VAL A 472 10.81 8.85 -13.19
C VAL A 472 11.31 8.48 -14.58
N LEU A 473 11.54 9.49 -15.42
CA LEU A 473 12.05 9.29 -16.78
C LEU A 473 13.42 8.60 -16.76
N ASN A 474 14.35 9.04 -15.92
CA ASN A 474 15.69 8.46 -15.84
C ASN A 474 15.68 7.01 -15.33
N ALA A 475 14.89 6.70 -14.31
CA ALA A 475 14.80 5.35 -13.75
C ALA A 475 14.16 4.36 -14.73
N VAL A 476 13.12 4.79 -15.43
CA VAL A 476 12.48 3.98 -16.49
C VAL A 476 13.46 3.78 -17.66
N SER A 477 14.19 4.82 -18.04
CA SER A 477 15.22 4.79 -19.10
C SER A 477 16.41 3.88 -18.78
N ALA A 478 16.91 3.94 -17.55
CA ALA A 478 18.01 3.10 -17.07
C ALA A 478 17.62 1.61 -17.03
N TYR A 479 16.45 1.30 -16.46
CA TYR A 479 15.96 -0.08 -16.38
C TYR A 479 15.76 -0.72 -17.76
N ILE A 480 15.24 0.04 -18.71
CA ILE A 480 15.08 -0.42 -20.10
C ILE A 480 16.45 -0.64 -20.73
N SER A 481 17.38 0.31 -20.58
CA SER A 481 18.73 0.23 -21.14
C SER A 481 19.55 -0.95 -20.61
N GLU A 482 19.45 -1.28 -19.32
CA GLU A 482 20.20 -2.38 -18.69
C GLU A 482 19.71 -3.78 -19.10
N ARG A 483 18.42 -3.93 -19.42
CA ARG A 483 17.80 -5.25 -19.65
C ARG A 483 17.41 -5.52 -21.11
N LEU A 484 17.63 -4.56 -21.99
CA LEU A 484 17.57 -4.73 -23.44
C LEU A 484 18.72 -5.63 -23.92
N ASN A 485 18.43 -6.91 -24.15
CA ASN A 485 19.25 -8.04 -24.65
C ASN A 485 19.27 -9.29 -23.75
N LEU A 486 18.58 -9.26 -22.61
CA LEU A 486 18.39 -10.46 -21.78
C LEU A 486 17.13 -11.22 -22.23
N ASN A 487 17.22 -12.56 -22.30
CA ASN A 487 16.09 -13.46 -22.60
C ASN A 487 15.07 -13.45 -21.45
N THR A 488 14.36 -12.33 -21.30
CA THR A 488 13.34 -12.07 -20.29
C THR A 488 12.05 -11.60 -20.96
N ARG A 489 10.90 -11.98 -20.38
CA ARG A 489 9.53 -11.74 -20.89
C ARG A 489 9.31 -10.29 -21.32
N SER A 490 8.79 -10.01 -22.51
CA SER A 490 8.97 -8.69 -23.14
C SER A 490 7.69 -8.04 -23.76
N PHE A 491 7.48 -6.70 -23.69
CA PHE A 491 6.34 -5.96 -24.31
C PHE A 491 6.77 -4.98 -25.43
N GLU A 492 5.91 -4.67 -26.43
CA GLU A 492 6.24 -3.82 -27.60
C GLU A 492 6.22 -2.31 -27.30
N ALA A 493 7.27 -1.59 -27.71
CA ALA A 493 7.40 -0.12 -27.62
C ALA A 493 7.97 0.46 -28.93
N LEU A 494 7.55 1.67 -29.31
CA LEU A 494 7.97 2.42 -30.51
C LEU A 494 9.13 3.36 -30.17
N LEU A 495 10.25 3.22 -30.88
CA LEU A 495 11.45 4.07 -30.74
C LEU A 495 11.52 5.13 -31.86
N SER A 496 11.59 6.42 -31.52
CA SER A 496 11.71 7.57 -32.46
C SER A 496 12.72 8.64 -32.00
N VAL A 497 13.21 9.47 -32.92
CA VAL A 497 14.19 10.56 -32.68
C VAL A 497 13.52 11.93 -32.50
N ASP A 498 12.33 12.13 -33.08
CA ASP A 498 11.54 13.36 -32.98
C ASP A 498 10.06 12.99 -32.97
N PHE A 499 9.34 13.33 -31.90
CA PHE A 499 7.91 13.62 -31.99
C PHE A 499 7.86 15.14 -32.19
N GLY A 500 7.30 15.63 -33.30
CA GLY A 500 7.27 17.07 -33.57
C GLY A 500 6.56 17.82 -32.43
N ASP A 501 6.94 19.09 -32.18
CA ASP A 501 6.39 19.92 -31.09
C ASP A 501 4.84 20.00 -31.09
N ASP A 502 4.19 19.79 -32.24
CA ASP A 502 2.73 19.73 -32.35
C ASP A 502 2.09 18.44 -31.80
N ALA A 503 2.85 17.35 -31.65
CA ALA A 503 2.34 16.06 -31.14
C ALA A 503 2.18 16.04 -29.60
N ASP A 504 2.99 16.83 -28.88
CA ASP A 504 2.87 17.06 -27.43
C ASP A 504 1.68 17.97 -27.10
N ALA A 505 1.33 18.90 -28.01
CA ALA A 505 0.20 19.83 -27.84
C ALA A 505 -1.18 19.17 -28.02
N GLU A 506 -1.27 18.07 -28.77
CA GLU A 506 -2.51 17.30 -28.99
C GLU A 506 -2.62 16.05 -28.09
N GLY A 507 -1.68 15.81 -27.18
CA GLY A 507 -1.72 14.66 -26.26
C GLY A 507 -1.54 13.29 -26.94
N MET A 508 -1.04 13.26 -28.19
CA MET A 508 -1.04 12.03 -28.99
C MET A 508 0.09 11.05 -28.65
N VAL A 509 1.22 11.50 -28.07
CA VAL A 509 2.36 10.62 -27.73
C VAL A 509 3.12 11.13 -26.50
N VAL A 510 3.06 10.42 -25.36
CA VAL A 510 3.89 10.73 -24.18
C VAL A 510 5.11 9.79 -24.14
N PRO A 511 6.35 10.29 -24.30
CA PRO A 511 7.54 9.47 -24.21
C PRO A 511 7.77 8.99 -22.76
N PHE A 512 7.95 7.69 -22.57
CA PHE A 512 8.11 7.11 -21.23
C PHE A 512 9.56 6.75 -20.89
N ALA A 513 10.46 6.75 -21.88
CA ALA A 513 11.88 6.49 -21.68
C ALA A 513 12.73 7.14 -22.77
N ARG A 514 14.02 7.38 -22.47
CA ARG A 514 15.06 7.78 -23.43
C ARG A 514 16.14 6.70 -23.51
N VAL A 515 16.61 6.39 -24.72
CA VAL A 515 17.66 5.39 -24.98
C VAL A 515 18.89 6.08 -25.55
N ALA A 516 20.03 5.89 -24.89
CA ALA A 516 21.31 6.47 -25.31
C ALA A 516 21.80 5.90 -26.66
N GLU A 517 22.44 6.75 -27.47
CA GLU A 517 23.03 6.39 -28.78
C GLU A 517 23.91 5.12 -28.71
N GLN A 518 24.75 5.01 -27.67
CA GLN A 518 25.66 3.87 -27.49
C GLN A 518 24.91 2.54 -27.30
N THR A 519 23.73 2.57 -26.64
CA THR A 519 22.86 1.41 -26.45
C THR A 519 22.23 0.98 -27.78
N LEU A 520 21.77 1.95 -28.60
CA LEU A 520 21.24 1.69 -29.94
C LEU A 520 22.28 1.04 -30.87
N ARG A 521 23.53 1.49 -30.82
CA ARG A 521 24.62 0.90 -31.62
C ARG A 521 24.94 -0.54 -31.21
N ARG A 522 24.78 -0.88 -29.92
CA ARG A 522 24.94 -2.27 -29.41
C ARG A 522 23.81 -3.21 -29.86
N MET A 523 22.65 -2.69 -30.26
CA MET A 523 21.49 -3.47 -30.70
C MET A 523 21.57 -3.95 -32.17
N GLY A 524 22.57 -3.52 -32.95
CA GLY A 524 22.82 -4.02 -34.31
C GLY A 524 22.22 -3.17 -35.45
N ARG A 525 22.25 -3.71 -36.68
CA ARG A 525 22.19 -2.94 -37.93
C ARG A 525 20.95 -2.04 -38.11
N GLU A 526 19.77 -2.48 -37.71
CA GLU A 526 18.52 -1.71 -37.93
C GLU A 526 18.44 -0.46 -37.03
N TYR A 527 19.13 -0.45 -35.89
CA TYR A 527 19.16 0.66 -34.92
C TYR A 527 20.34 1.63 -35.15
N ALA A 528 21.31 1.25 -35.98
CA ALA A 528 22.44 2.10 -36.35
C ALA A 528 22.00 3.36 -37.12
N ALA A 529 20.95 3.24 -37.95
CA ALA A 529 20.41 4.37 -38.71
C ALA A 529 19.76 5.45 -37.82
N ILE A 530 19.17 5.05 -36.68
CA ILE A 530 18.60 5.96 -35.68
C ILE A 530 19.73 6.66 -34.91
N ALA A 531 20.76 5.91 -34.52
CA ALA A 531 21.97 6.47 -33.90
C ALA A 531 22.70 7.48 -34.80
N ASP A 532 22.74 7.23 -36.12
CA ASP A 532 23.34 8.16 -37.08
C ASP A 532 22.47 9.42 -37.30
N ARG A 533 21.13 9.30 -37.24
CA ARG A 533 20.21 10.46 -37.30
C ARG A 533 20.38 11.41 -36.11
N ILE A 534 20.61 10.87 -34.92
CA ILE A 534 20.93 11.64 -33.70
C ILE A 534 22.19 12.50 -33.92
N GLN A 535 23.25 11.96 -34.53
CA GLN A 535 24.50 12.71 -34.81
C GLN A 535 24.34 13.84 -35.84
N THR A 536 23.39 13.72 -36.77
CA THR A 536 23.18 14.71 -37.83
C THR A 536 22.29 15.89 -37.41
N ARG A 537 21.79 15.90 -36.18
CA ARG A 537 20.95 16.99 -35.65
C ARG A 537 21.81 18.26 -35.53
N PRO A 538 21.37 19.40 -36.08
CA PRO A 538 22.12 20.64 -35.98
C PRO A 538 22.18 21.06 -34.50
N LYS A 539 23.39 21.10 -33.93
CA LYS A 539 23.62 21.67 -32.60
C LYS A 539 23.14 23.12 -32.62
N VAL A 540 22.09 23.42 -31.85
CA VAL A 540 21.72 24.80 -31.59
C VAL A 540 22.89 25.42 -30.84
N PRO A 541 23.51 26.51 -31.35
CA PRO A 541 24.56 27.16 -30.59
C PRO A 541 23.93 27.67 -29.29
N LEU A 542 24.50 27.27 -28.16
CA LEU A 542 24.29 27.99 -26.90
C LEU A 542 24.65 29.44 -27.16
N HIS A 543 23.63 30.29 -27.27
CA HIS A 543 23.84 31.73 -27.28
C HIS A 543 24.52 32.10 -25.96
N SER A 544 25.80 32.42 -26.03
CA SER A 544 26.49 33.22 -25.03
C SER A 544 25.82 34.60 -25.04
N VAL A 545 24.82 34.78 -24.18
CA VAL A 545 24.29 36.10 -23.88
C VAL A 545 25.31 36.76 -22.95
N GLU A 546 26.21 37.56 -23.53
CA GLU A 546 26.78 38.70 -22.82
C GLU A 546 25.62 39.66 -22.54
N GLY A 547 24.97 39.46 -21.39
CA GLY A 547 23.91 40.30 -20.86
C GLY A 547 23.90 40.09 -19.35
N ASP A 548 23.85 41.20 -18.61
CA ASP A 548 24.01 41.25 -17.16
C ASP A 548 23.31 40.09 -16.45
N ALA A 549 24.03 39.47 -15.51
CA ALA A 549 23.61 38.31 -14.73
C ALA A 549 22.41 38.57 -13.77
N SER A 550 21.65 39.65 -13.98
CA SER A 550 20.44 40.01 -13.24
C SER A 550 19.12 39.60 -13.91
N ASP A 551 19.13 39.25 -15.21
CA ASP A 551 17.87 39.18 -16.00
C ASP A 551 17.43 37.77 -16.43
N TRP A 552 18.19 36.70 -16.11
CA TRP A 552 17.89 35.33 -16.56
C TRP A 552 17.37 34.38 -15.48
N MET A 553 17.43 34.77 -14.20
CA MET A 553 16.51 34.22 -13.21
C MET A 553 15.22 35.01 -13.34
N PRO A 554 14.03 34.40 -13.56
CA PRO A 554 12.85 35.08 -13.07
C PRO A 554 13.14 35.31 -11.59
N LEU A 555 13.24 36.57 -11.17
CA LEU A 555 13.19 36.92 -9.75
C LEU A 555 12.10 36.04 -9.17
N LEU A 556 12.44 35.21 -8.18
CA LEU A 556 11.44 34.48 -7.40
C LEU A 556 10.36 35.51 -7.10
N GLN A 557 9.23 35.41 -7.80
CA GLN A 557 8.14 36.33 -7.56
C GLN A 557 7.67 35.97 -6.17
N THR A 558 8.10 36.79 -5.21
CA THR A 558 7.52 36.77 -3.89
C THR A 558 6.10 37.28 -4.11
N PHE A 559 5.17 36.34 -4.29
CA PHE A 559 3.77 36.68 -4.24
C PHE A 559 3.49 37.06 -2.79
N THR A 560 3.41 38.36 -2.52
CA THR A 560 2.69 38.83 -1.33
C THR A 560 1.22 38.54 -1.59
N PHE A 561 0.75 37.36 -1.19
CA PHE A 561 -0.67 37.16 -1.02
C PHE A 561 -1.11 38.09 0.11
N ARG A 562 -2.06 38.98 -0.18
CA ARG A 562 -2.83 39.61 0.88
C ARG A 562 -3.76 38.53 1.42
N GLU A 563 -3.38 37.85 2.50
CA GLU A 563 -4.40 37.38 3.42
C GLU A 563 -5.17 38.61 3.89
N ALA A 564 -6.29 38.89 3.22
CA ALA A 564 -7.23 39.88 3.71
C ALA A 564 -8.06 39.17 4.79
N THR A 565 -7.59 39.22 6.04
CA THR A 565 -8.48 39.00 7.17
C THR A 565 -9.45 40.16 7.19
N VAL A 566 -10.58 40.03 6.51
CA VAL A 566 -11.63 41.06 6.53
C VAL A 566 -12.44 40.87 7.80
N SER A 567 -12.08 41.60 8.86
CA SER A 567 -12.87 41.72 10.07
C SER A 567 -14.08 42.61 9.78
N PHE A 568 -15.28 42.02 9.72
CA PHE A 568 -16.52 42.76 9.54
C PHE A 568 -17.10 43.17 10.89
N GLU A 569 -17.29 44.47 11.13
CA GLU A 569 -18.23 44.92 12.17
C GLU A 569 -19.64 44.55 11.70
N ALA A 570 -20.26 43.58 12.38
CA ALA A 570 -21.57 43.07 12.01
C ALA A 570 -22.63 44.18 12.04
N GLN A 571 -22.98 44.73 10.88
CA GLN A 571 -24.18 45.58 10.75
C GLN A 571 -25.22 45.07 9.75
N SER A 572 -24.94 44.14 8.83
CA SER A 572 -26.02 43.39 8.18
C SER A 572 -25.55 42.08 7.52
N LYS A 573 -26.43 41.08 7.54
CA LYS A 573 -26.28 39.79 6.86
C LYS A 573 -26.15 39.93 5.33
N THR A 574 -26.57 41.07 4.79
CA THR A 574 -26.68 41.40 3.37
C THR A 574 -25.32 41.70 2.71
N THR A 575 -24.29 42.05 3.49
CA THR A 575 -22.95 42.34 2.95
C THR A 575 -22.16 41.09 2.58
N LEU A 576 -22.43 39.95 3.23
CA LEU A 576 -21.78 38.66 2.94
C LEU A 576 -22.25 38.05 1.60
N GLU A 577 -23.54 38.20 1.28
CA GLU A 577 -24.13 37.72 0.02
C GLU A 577 -23.58 38.46 -1.21
N ASN A 578 -23.30 39.76 -1.08
CA ASN A 578 -22.74 40.58 -2.17
C ASN A 578 -21.24 40.30 -2.44
N ILE A 579 -20.50 39.68 -1.52
CA ILE A 579 -19.09 39.28 -1.74
C ILE A 579 -19.01 37.96 -2.50
N LEU A 580 -19.99 37.06 -2.31
CA LEU A 580 -20.10 35.78 -3.02
C LEU A 580 -20.30 35.95 -4.54
N GLU A 581 -20.83 37.08 -5.00
CA GLU A 581 -20.96 37.39 -6.43
C GLU A 581 -19.64 37.83 -7.10
N VAL A 582 -18.56 38.12 -6.33
CA VAL A 582 -17.37 38.82 -6.88
C VAL A 582 -16.22 37.87 -7.26
N SER A 583 -16.23 36.57 -6.93
CA SER A 583 -15.13 35.69 -7.33
C SER A 583 -15.48 34.20 -7.37
N GLU A 584 -15.43 33.60 -8.56
CA GLU A 584 -15.37 32.14 -8.77
C GLU A 584 -14.06 31.51 -8.24
N ALA A 585 -13.09 32.31 -7.78
CA ALA A 585 -11.73 31.88 -7.46
C ALA A 585 -11.40 31.84 -5.94
N ALA A 586 -12.35 32.11 -5.03
CA ALA A 586 -12.07 32.15 -3.60
C ALA A 586 -13.18 31.48 -2.76
N THR A 587 -12.78 30.61 -1.84
CA THR A 587 -13.68 29.94 -0.89
C THR A 587 -13.66 30.64 0.46
N LEU A 588 -14.83 31.07 0.94
CA LEU A 588 -14.96 31.71 2.26
C LEU A 588 -15.18 30.65 3.34
N VAL A 589 -14.24 30.56 4.29
CA VAL A 589 -14.34 29.66 5.45
C VAL A 589 -14.56 30.47 6.71
N LYS A 590 -15.52 30.05 7.55
CA LYS A 590 -15.72 30.67 8.86
C LYS A 590 -14.52 30.37 9.74
N ASP A 591 -13.90 31.41 10.29
CA ASP A 591 -12.84 31.26 11.28
C ASP A 591 -13.42 30.68 12.58
N GLN A 592 -13.07 29.43 12.87
CA GLN A 592 -13.57 28.69 14.03
C GLN A 592 -12.64 28.90 15.22
N VAL A 593 -13.21 28.98 16.41
CA VAL A 593 -12.41 29.02 17.65
C VAL A 593 -11.82 27.64 17.86
N LEU A 594 -10.51 27.61 18.10
CA LEU A 594 -9.79 26.42 18.52
C LEU A 594 -9.84 26.32 20.04
N GLU A 595 -10.30 25.18 20.54
CA GLU A 595 -10.18 24.84 21.95
C GLU A 595 -8.98 23.88 22.13
N LEU A 596 -8.12 24.18 23.11
CA LEU A 596 -7.07 23.24 23.48
C LEU A 596 -7.69 21.96 24.03
N THR A 597 -7.19 20.82 23.55
CA THR A 597 -7.47 19.52 24.18
C THR A 597 -6.74 19.46 25.52
N LYS A 598 -7.33 20.03 26.57
CA LYS A 598 -6.67 20.16 27.87
C LYS A 598 -6.42 18.78 28.48
N PRO A 599 -5.15 18.41 28.76
CA PRO A 599 -4.85 17.22 29.52
C PRO A 599 -5.25 17.42 30.99
N PHE A 600 -5.65 16.34 31.65
CA PHE A 600 -6.02 16.38 33.07
C PHE A 600 -4.76 16.32 33.94
N LYS A 601 -4.68 17.21 34.94
CA LYS A 601 -3.58 17.24 35.92
C LYS A 601 -3.99 16.45 37.17
N HIS A 602 -3.14 15.53 37.59
CA HIS A 602 -3.29 14.94 38.92
C HIS A 602 -2.78 15.93 39.97
N GLN A 603 -3.67 16.59 40.71
CA GLN A 603 -3.38 17.59 41.77
C GLN A 603 -2.50 17.10 42.95
N ARG A 604 -1.74 16.01 42.79
CA ARG A 604 -0.82 15.47 43.80
C ARG A 604 0.60 15.98 43.54
N ASN A 605 0.94 17.10 44.18
CA ASN A 605 2.28 17.68 44.42
C ASN A 605 3.28 17.64 43.24
N VAL A 606 3.56 18.82 42.67
CA VAL A 606 4.72 19.05 41.77
C VAL A 606 5.99 18.49 42.41
N LYS A 607 6.62 17.52 41.74
CA LYS A 607 7.89 16.92 42.15
C LYS A 607 9.05 17.78 41.67
N ARG A 608 10.13 17.81 42.45
CA ARG A 608 11.41 18.42 42.04
C ARG A 608 12.38 17.42 41.41
N ILE A 609 12.23 16.14 41.74
CA ILE A 609 13.12 15.06 41.31
C ILE A 609 12.24 13.89 40.89
N LEU A 610 12.54 13.30 39.74
CA LEU A 610 11.91 12.08 39.24
C LEU A 610 12.69 10.86 39.73
N ASN A 611 11.98 9.77 39.99
CA ASN A 611 12.60 8.46 40.23
C ASN A 611 12.33 7.51 39.04
N SER A 612 12.92 6.31 39.06
CA SER A 612 12.76 5.33 37.98
C SER A 612 11.31 4.92 37.74
N ASP A 613 10.48 4.88 38.79
CA ASP A 613 9.07 4.53 38.67
C ASP A 613 8.25 5.64 38.03
N ASP A 614 8.72 6.89 38.08
CA ASP A 614 8.07 8.03 37.43
C ASP A 614 8.31 8.02 35.90
N LEU A 615 9.38 7.35 35.44
CA LEU A 615 9.80 7.26 34.03
C LEU A 615 9.30 5.99 33.33
N TRP A 616 8.15 5.47 33.77
CA TRP A 616 7.63 4.19 33.30
C TRP A 616 7.31 4.17 31.80
N HIS A 617 6.99 5.33 31.22
CA HIS A 617 6.68 5.46 29.80
C HIS A 617 7.87 5.06 28.92
N LEU A 618 9.10 5.34 29.36
CA LEU A 618 10.33 4.95 28.64
C LEU A 618 10.57 3.43 28.65
N GLU A 619 10.11 2.74 29.69
CA GLU A 619 10.10 1.28 29.75
C GLU A 619 8.98 0.71 28.87
N ALA A 620 7.79 1.32 28.90
CA ALA A 620 6.61 0.87 28.17
C ALA A 620 6.80 0.91 26.65
N ILE A 621 7.51 1.92 26.12
CA ILE A 621 7.88 2.01 24.70
C ILE A 621 9.17 1.22 24.36
N GLY A 622 9.72 0.47 25.32
CA GLY A 622 10.93 -0.34 25.15
C GLY A 622 12.25 0.44 25.04
N LEU A 623 12.24 1.77 25.14
CA LEU A 623 13.44 2.59 24.97
C LEU A 623 14.51 2.26 26.02
N LYS A 624 14.12 2.11 27.29
CA LYS A 624 15.09 1.79 28.35
C LYS A 624 15.81 0.46 28.08
N ARG A 625 15.06 -0.57 27.68
CA ARG A 625 15.62 -1.86 27.25
C ARG A 625 16.49 -1.71 26.00
N ALA A 626 16.12 -0.87 25.04
CA ALA A 626 16.95 -0.61 23.86
C ALA A 626 18.28 0.03 24.25
N ARG A 627 18.29 1.01 25.16
CA ARG A 627 19.51 1.66 25.68
C ARG A 627 20.42 0.65 26.37
N GLU A 628 19.87 -0.23 27.21
CA GLU A 628 20.63 -1.30 27.86
C GLU A 628 21.29 -2.26 26.85
N ASN A 629 20.70 -2.41 25.66
CA ASN A 629 21.24 -3.20 24.55
C ASN A 629 22.11 -2.39 23.56
N GLY A 630 22.52 -1.17 23.91
CA GLY A 630 23.46 -0.37 23.12
C GLY A 630 22.83 0.61 22.12
N PHE A 631 21.51 0.84 22.16
CA PHE A 631 20.87 1.86 21.33
C PHE A 631 21.34 3.28 21.74
N SER A 632 21.96 4.02 20.83
CA SER A 632 22.63 5.29 21.14
C SER A 632 21.97 6.55 20.55
N TYR A 633 21.05 6.45 19.60
CA TYR A 633 20.39 7.59 18.96
C TYR A 633 19.62 8.45 19.97
N THR A 634 19.64 9.78 19.85
CA THR A 634 19.06 10.74 20.79
C THR A 634 18.11 11.75 20.13
N GLY A 635 17.83 11.61 18.84
CA GLY A 635 17.12 12.58 18.00
C GLY A 635 18.04 13.68 17.45
N LYS A 636 19.36 13.46 17.48
CA LYS A 636 20.34 14.46 17.08
C LYS A 636 20.18 14.79 15.59
N GLY A 637 20.18 16.09 15.27
CA GLY A 637 20.05 16.57 13.90
C GLY A 637 18.61 16.62 13.38
N VAL A 638 17.63 16.17 14.18
CA VAL A 638 16.21 16.26 13.85
C VAL A 638 15.62 17.54 14.46
N THR A 639 14.83 18.26 13.69
CA THR A 639 14.08 19.42 14.16
C THR A 639 12.59 19.10 14.22
N VAL A 640 11.96 19.41 15.35
CA VAL A 640 10.54 19.16 15.61
C VAL A 640 9.83 20.47 15.91
N ALA A 641 8.75 20.74 15.19
CA ALA A 641 7.84 21.83 15.52
C ALA A 641 6.77 21.37 16.52
N VAL A 642 6.50 22.19 17.52
CA VAL A 642 5.44 21.95 18.50
C VAL A 642 4.41 23.07 18.39
N ILE A 643 3.24 22.72 17.85
CA ILE A 643 2.09 23.63 17.74
C ILE A 643 1.24 23.48 19.00
N SER A 644 1.30 24.46 19.89
CA SER A 644 0.65 24.41 21.21
C SER A 644 0.47 25.80 21.86
N SER A 645 0.56 25.89 23.19
CA SER A 645 0.40 27.09 24.02
C SER A 645 1.68 27.92 24.24
N GLY A 646 2.80 27.51 23.62
CA GLY A 646 4.16 28.01 23.89
C GLY A 646 5.00 27.00 24.68
N ILE A 647 6.30 27.27 24.84
CA ILE A 647 7.25 26.39 25.57
C ILE A 647 8.10 27.24 26.52
N ASP A 648 8.15 26.90 27.80
CA ASP A 648 9.09 27.49 28.77
C ASP A 648 10.54 27.07 28.46
N SER A 649 11.27 27.94 27.76
CA SER A 649 12.65 27.69 27.33
C SER A 649 13.66 27.71 28.48
N GLU A 650 13.28 28.25 29.65
CA GLU A 650 14.14 28.33 30.83
C GLU A 650 14.00 27.09 31.73
N HIS A 651 13.07 26.17 31.40
CA HIS A 651 12.95 24.92 32.13
C HIS A 651 14.25 24.11 32.03
N PRO A 652 14.82 23.59 33.14
CA PRO A 652 16.11 22.89 33.11
C PRO A 652 16.23 21.74 32.10
N GLU A 653 15.15 20.97 31.91
CA GLU A 653 15.09 19.87 30.92
C GLU A 653 15.11 20.34 29.44
N LEU A 654 14.79 21.61 29.18
CA LEU A 654 14.59 22.18 27.84
C LEU A 654 15.60 23.27 27.48
N ALA A 655 16.41 23.70 28.44
CA ALA A 655 17.38 24.76 28.27
C ALA A 655 18.33 24.44 27.10
N GLY A 656 18.40 25.36 26.12
CA GLY A 656 19.26 25.23 24.94
C GLY A 656 18.71 24.34 23.81
N LYS A 657 17.48 23.81 23.91
CA LYS A 657 16.88 22.94 22.89
C LYS A 657 15.91 23.65 21.94
N ILE A 658 15.38 24.80 22.35
CA ILE A 658 14.50 25.63 21.53
C ILE A 658 15.36 26.48 20.59
N VAL A 659 15.30 26.20 19.29
CA VAL A 659 16.06 26.95 18.27
C VAL A 659 15.30 28.16 17.76
N GLU A 660 13.97 28.08 17.70
CA GLU A 660 13.10 29.16 17.26
C GLU A 660 11.79 29.17 18.05
N GLY A 661 11.24 30.36 18.28
CA GLY A 661 9.95 30.56 18.93
C GLY A 661 9.08 31.54 18.15
N TYR A 662 7.81 31.22 18.02
CA TYR A 662 6.81 32.02 17.33
C TYR A 662 5.55 32.15 18.19
N GLU A 663 5.01 33.37 18.28
CA GLU A 663 3.76 33.65 19.00
C GLU A 663 2.77 34.34 18.07
N TYR A 664 1.50 33.91 18.14
CA TYR A 664 0.44 34.50 17.37
C TYR A 664 -0.02 35.83 17.98
N SER A 665 0.13 36.93 17.24
CA SER A 665 -0.41 38.23 17.62
C SER A 665 -1.83 38.39 17.08
N ALA A 666 -2.81 38.36 17.98
CA ALA A 666 -4.22 38.60 17.63
C ALA A 666 -4.48 40.04 17.14
N GLU A 667 -3.66 41.01 17.54
CA GLU A 667 -3.76 42.40 17.09
C GLU A 667 -3.34 42.57 15.63
N ASN A 668 -2.30 41.82 15.22
CA ASN A 668 -1.71 41.90 13.89
C ASN A 668 -2.14 40.73 12.97
N SER A 669 -2.93 39.79 13.48
CA SER A 669 -3.35 38.54 12.84
C SER A 669 -2.21 37.78 12.14
N ARG A 670 -1.05 37.69 12.81
CA ARG A 670 0.17 37.06 12.26
C ARG A 670 1.08 36.52 13.35
N PHE A 671 1.96 35.58 12.97
CA PHE A 671 3.05 35.13 13.83
C PHE A 671 4.19 36.13 13.90
N GLU A 672 4.72 36.32 15.10
CA GLU A 672 5.92 37.10 15.36
C GLU A 672 6.99 36.19 15.98
N LYS A 673 8.22 36.29 15.45
CA LYS A 673 9.36 35.53 15.99
C LYS A 673 9.75 36.15 17.32
N VAL A 674 9.80 35.34 18.37
CA VAL A 674 10.13 35.75 19.74
C VAL A 674 11.44 35.12 20.20
N SER A 675 12.19 35.83 21.04
CA SER A 675 13.44 35.31 21.63
C SER A 675 13.20 34.26 22.71
N THR A 676 12.06 34.35 23.38
CA THR A 676 11.63 33.45 24.46
C THR A 676 10.13 33.29 24.32
N SER A 677 9.68 32.05 24.11
CA SER A 677 8.25 31.71 24.06
C SER A 677 7.73 31.61 25.50
N LEU A 678 6.60 32.25 25.79
CA LEU A 678 5.92 32.07 27.07
C LEU A 678 4.84 31.01 26.91
N ASP A 679 4.92 29.94 27.70
CA ASP A 679 3.86 28.94 27.74
C ASP A 679 2.70 29.41 28.63
N SER A 680 1.57 29.70 27.98
CA SER A 680 0.38 30.28 28.62
C SER A 680 -0.45 29.29 29.45
N ASP A 681 -0.41 27.99 29.14
CA ASP A 681 -1.26 26.95 29.79
C ASP A 681 -0.43 25.79 30.38
N GLY A 682 0.83 25.65 29.97
CA GLY A 682 1.77 24.63 30.44
C GLY A 682 1.78 23.36 29.59
N ILE A 683 0.88 23.25 28.60
CA ILE A 683 0.75 22.06 27.74
C ILE A 683 1.97 21.94 26.83
N GLY A 684 2.38 23.02 26.17
CA GLY A 684 3.51 22.96 25.24
C GLY A 684 4.82 22.62 25.96
N THR A 685 5.04 23.11 27.18
CA THR A 685 6.18 22.74 28.04
C THR A 685 6.13 21.26 28.42
N ALA A 686 4.94 20.73 28.76
CA ALA A 686 4.77 19.31 29.06
C ALA A 686 4.98 18.42 27.81
N THR A 687 4.53 18.86 26.63
CA THR A 687 4.77 18.18 25.36
C THR A 687 6.26 18.18 25.01
N ALA A 688 6.91 19.35 25.08
CA ALA A 688 8.33 19.49 24.82
C ALA A 688 9.19 18.61 25.76
N GLY A 689 8.84 18.57 27.05
CA GLY A 689 9.53 17.73 28.04
C GLY A 689 9.52 16.24 27.67
N LEU A 690 8.41 15.72 27.15
CA LEU A 690 8.30 14.31 26.74
C LEU A 690 8.97 14.02 25.39
N ILE A 691 9.06 15.02 24.51
CA ILE A 691 9.82 14.89 23.26
C ILE A 691 11.32 14.85 23.58
N CYS A 692 11.85 15.87 24.25
CA CYS A 692 13.29 16.09 24.35
C CYS A 692 13.81 16.48 25.75
N GLY A 693 13.09 16.29 26.84
CA GLY A 693 13.66 16.46 28.18
C GLY A 693 14.88 15.57 28.42
N ASP A 694 15.89 16.07 29.12
CA ASP A 694 17.12 15.34 29.43
C ASP A 694 16.89 14.00 30.16
N GLN A 695 15.92 13.95 31.08
CA GLN A 695 15.65 12.77 31.90
C GLN A 695 14.43 11.98 31.42
N LEU A 696 13.36 12.70 31.06
CA LEU A 696 12.05 12.10 30.75
C LEU A 696 11.72 12.07 29.26
N GLY A 697 12.50 12.78 28.44
CA GLY A 697 12.31 12.86 27.00
C GLY A 697 12.69 11.57 26.30
N VAL A 698 12.00 11.29 25.21
CA VAL A 698 12.31 10.13 24.35
C VAL A 698 13.55 10.41 23.48
N ALA A 699 13.67 11.63 22.97
CA ALA A 699 14.70 12.07 22.04
C ALA A 699 15.37 13.37 22.54
N PRO A 700 16.32 13.26 23.49
CA PRO A 700 16.85 14.41 24.24
C PRO A 700 17.65 15.43 23.41
N ASP A 701 18.18 15.09 22.24
CA ASP A 701 19.01 15.99 21.40
C ASP A 701 18.25 16.58 20.21
N VAL A 702 16.92 16.48 20.21
CA VAL A 702 16.05 17.15 19.22
C VAL A 702 16.11 18.66 19.37
N ARG A 703 16.13 19.36 18.23
CA ARG A 703 15.95 20.82 18.17
C ARG A 703 14.45 21.15 18.08
N LEU A 704 13.94 22.01 18.94
CA LEU A 704 12.52 22.39 18.96
C LEU A 704 12.27 23.75 18.32
N VAL A 705 11.19 23.83 17.54
CA VAL A 705 10.56 25.07 17.10
C VAL A 705 9.24 25.22 17.86
N SER A 706 9.15 26.21 18.74
CA SER A 706 7.94 26.52 19.50
C SER A 706 6.99 27.38 18.66
N ILE A 707 5.76 26.92 18.44
CA ILE A 707 4.72 27.69 17.73
C ILE A 707 3.50 27.81 18.64
N SER A 708 3.35 28.98 19.26
CA SER A 708 2.22 29.31 20.13
C SER A 708 1.07 29.90 19.33
N ILE A 709 0.02 29.11 19.15
CA ILE A 709 -1.19 29.47 18.38
C ILE A 709 -2.27 30.12 19.24
N LEU A 710 -2.04 30.24 20.55
CA LEU A 710 -2.98 30.87 21.47
C LEU A 710 -2.60 32.33 21.67
N SER A 711 -3.61 33.19 21.64
CA SER A 711 -3.44 34.57 22.10
C SER A 711 -3.12 34.59 23.61
N GLN A 712 -2.66 35.73 24.12
CA GLN A 712 -2.46 35.93 25.57
C GLN A 712 -3.74 35.74 26.39
N GLN A 713 -4.92 35.73 25.75
CA GLN A 713 -6.22 35.47 26.36
C GLN A 713 -6.60 33.97 26.34
N GLY A 714 -5.72 33.10 25.84
CA GLY A 714 -5.89 31.65 25.82
C GLY A 714 -6.81 31.14 24.69
N THR A 715 -7.08 31.96 23.68
CA THR A 715 -7.94 31.62 22.53
C THR A 715 -7.10 31.43 21.26
N GLY A 716 -7.35 30.34 20.53
CA GLY A 716 -6.80 30.11 19.20
C GLY A 716 -7.89 30.15 18.12
N THR A 717 -7.49 30.28 16.86
CA THR A 717 -8.41 30.33 15.71
C THR A 717 -7.96 29.37 14.60
N LEU A 718 -8.88 28.99 13.71
CA LEU A 718 -8.58 28.21 12.51
C LEU A 718 -7.55 28.94 11.64
N SER A 719 -7.69 30.25 11.46
CA SER A 719 -6.72 31.08 10.75
C SER A 719 -5.30 30.99 11.34
N ALA A 720 -5.15 31.15 12.66
CA ALA A 720 -3.87 31.02 13.35
C ALA A 720 -3.27 29.62 13.20
N PHE A 721 -4.12 28.58 13.25
CA PHE A 721 -3.68 27.21 13.05
C PHE A 721 -3.17 26.97 11.62
N ILE A 722 -3.88 27.43 10.58
CA ILE A 722 -3.45 27.30 9.18
C ILE A 722 -2.14 28.05 8.94
N GLN A 723 -2.00 29.28 9.45
CA GLN A 723 -0.75 30.04 9.36
C GLN A 723 0.41 29.33 10.08
N ALA A 724 0.16 28.65 11.20
CA ALA A 724 1.19 27.84 11.88
C ALA A 724 1.66 26.67 11.01
N LEU A 725 0.75 26.00 10.30
CA LEU A 725 1.12 24.93 9.37
C LEU A 725 1.91 25.46 8.17
N GLN A 726 1.55 26.63 7.64
CA GLN A 726 2.31 27.30 6.59
C GLN A 726 3.71 27.69 7.06
N LEU A 727 3.85 28.20 8.28
CA LEU A 727 5.15 28.50 8.88
C LEU A 727 6.03 27.25 8.97
N VAL A 728 5.43 26.09 9.28
CA VAL A 728 6.14 24.81 9.28
C VAL A 728 6.54 24.40 7.85
N SER A 729 5.64 24.51 6.87
CA SER A 729 5.90 24.02 5.51
C SER A 729 7.00 24.79 4.77
N VAL A 730 7.20 26.07 5.10
CA VAL A 730 8.25 26.91 4.49
C VAL A 730 9.61 26.80 5.19
N ASN A 731 9.70 26.08 6.31
CA ASN A 731 10.95 25.90 7.04
C ASN A 731 11.57 24.53 6.70
N PRO A 732 12.62 24.50 5.86
CA PRO A 732 13.21 23.24 5.39
C PRO A 732 13.94 22.45 6.48
N GLU A 733 14.20 23.03 7.66
CA GLU A 733 14.84 22.30 8.75
C GLU A 733 13.89 21.43 9.56
N ILE A 734 12.57 21.68 9.49
CA ILE A 734 11.56 20.94 10.25
C ILE A 734 11.25 19.62 9.53
N SER A 735 11.33 18.50 10.27
CA SER A 735 11.02 17.17 9.71
C SER A 735 9.74 16.57 10.29
N ILE A 736 9.34 17.00 11.48
CA ILE A 736 8.19 16.46 12.21
C ILE A 736 7.44 17.63 12.88
N VAL A 737 6.11 17.59 12.84
CA VAL A 737 5.27 18.52 13.61
C VAL A 737 4.38 17.76 14.59
N CYS A 738 4.48 18.12 15.87
CA CYS A 738 3.64 17.61 16.93
C CYS A 738 2.46 18.56 17.18
N ILE A 739 1.25 18.04 17.01
CA ILE A 739 0.00 18.80 17.12
C ILE A 739 -0.84 18.19 18.25
N GLY A 740 -0.84 18.86 19.40
CA GLY A 740 -1.59 18.46 20.59
C GLY A 740 -2.96 19.12 20.73
N VAL A 741 -3.47 19.70 19.64
CA VAL A 741 -4.68 20.53 19.59
C VAL A 741 -5.57 20.09 18.44
N GLY A 742 -6.86 20.38 18.50
CA GLY A 742 -7.75 20.07 17.40
C GLY A 742 -9.11 20.74 17.50
N PHE A 743 -9.84 20.68 16.39
CA PHE A 743 -11.16 21.25 16.23
C PHE A 743 -12.23 20.16 16.33
N GLN A 744 -13.31 20.48 17.01
CA GLN A 744 -14.53 19.69 17.03
C GLN A 744 -15.56 20.29 16.04
N ASP A 745 -16.38 19.45 15.42
CA ASP A 745 -17.51 19.87 14.57
C ASP A 745 -17.13 20.91 13.48
N THR A 746 -16.02 20.67 12.78
CA THR A 746 -15.57 21.50 11.66
C THR A 746 -16.59 21.51 10.52
N THR A 747 -16.79 22.65 9.85
CA THR A 747 -17.58 22.66 8.60
C THR A 747 -16.89 21.81 7.54
N ALA A 748 -17.63 21.33 6.53
CA ALA A 748 -17.05 20.55 5.44
C ALA A 748 -15.86 21.28 4.78
N THR A 749 -16.04 22.57 4.48
CA THR A 749 -15.01 23.42 3.87
C THR A 749 -13.79 23.64 4.77
N ALA A 750 -13.98 23.81 6.09
CA ALA A 750 -12.85 23.90 7.03
C ALA A 750 -12.09 22.57 7.14
N THR A 751 -12.82 21.45 7.07
CA THR A 751 -12.24 20.10 7.07
C THR A 751 -11.38 19.86 5.84
N GLU A 752 -11.87 20.26 4.66
CA GLU A 752 -11.12 20.18 3.40
C GLU A 752 -9.84 21.02 3.45
N LEU A 753 -9.92 22.26 3.95
CA LEU A 753 -8.76 23.14 4.11
C LEU A 753 -7.70 22.53 5.05
N LEU A 754 -8.13 21.98 6.19
CA LEU A 754 -7.23 21.32 7.14
C LEU A 754 -6.61 20.06 6.53
N GLN A 755 -7.38 19.27 5.77
CA GLN A 755 -6.86 18.08 5.08
C GLN A 755 -5.81 18.45 4.05
N GLN A 756 -6.08 19.49 3.24
CA GLN A 756 -5.11 20.00 2.28
C GLN A 756 -3.83 20.47 2.98
N SER A 757 -3.96 21.21 4.08
CA SER A 757 -2.80 21.70 4.83
C SER A 757 -1.95 20.57 5.43
N MET A 758 -2.58 19.48 5.89
CA MET A 758 -1.83 18.28 6.32
C MET A 758 -1.12 17.59 5.15
N HIS A 759 -1.76 17.54 3.98
CA HIS A 759 -1.16 16.96 2.78
C HIS A 759 0.02 17.81 2.28
N ASP A 760 -0.10 19.14 2.33
CA ASP A 760 0.97 20.07 1.95
C ASP A 760 2.21 19.91 2.86
N LEU A 761 2.03 19.63 4.15
CA LEU A 761 3.14 19.30 5.04
C LEU A 761 3.84 18.01 4.62
N ILE A 762 3.08 16.98 4.28
CA ILE A 762 3.62 15.69 3.86
C ILE A 762 4.35 15.82 2.51
N SER A 763 3.82 16.61 1.56
CA SER A 763 4.45 16.80 0.25
C SER A 763 5.80 17.51 0.33
N VAL A 764 6.02 18.33 1.36
CA VAL A 764 7.33 18.94 1.66
C VAL A 764 8.19 18.12 2.63
N GLY A 765 7.78 16.89 2.97
CA GLY A 765 8.57 15.95 3.77
C GLY A 765 8.41 16.08 5.29
N VAL A 766 7.41 16.83 5.77
CA VAL A 766 7.13 17.00 7.21
C VAL A 766 6.09 15.98 7.67
N LEU A 767 6.40 15.20 8.70
CA LEU A 767 5.48 14.23 9.29
C LEU A 767 4.55 14.86 10.35
N PRO A 768 3.22 14.91 10.15
CA PRO A 768 2.30 15.38 11.17
C PRO A 768 1.91 14.25 12.15
N ILE A 769 2.14 14.50 13.44
CA ILE A 769 1.76 13.61 14.55
C ILE A 769 0.73 14.34 15.41
N CYS A 770 -0.49 13.82 15.44
CA CYS A 770 -1.65 14.54 15.96
C CYS A 770 -2.34 13.73 17.07
N SER A 771 -2.69 14.39 18.18
CA SER A 771 -3.52 13.79 19.22
C SER A 771 -4.96 13.57 18.75
N ILE A 772 -5.56 12.43 19.10
CA ILE A 772 -6.93 12.10 18.66
C ILE A 772 -8.04 12.87 19.41
N GLY A 773 -7.75 13.41 20.60
CA GLY A 773 -8.73 14.08 21.47
C GLY A 773 -9.01 13.32 22.77
N ASN A 774 -9.61 14.00 23.75
CA ASN A 774 -9.80 13.49 25.12
C ASN A 774 -11.28 13.26 25.51
N ASP A 775 -12.19 13.25 24.53
CA ASP A 775 -13.64 13.11 24.76
C ASP A 775 -14.12 11.64 24.78
N GLY A 776 -13.18 10.70 24.81
CA GLY A 776 -13.47 9.27 24.90
C GLY A 776 -14.01 8.65 23.61
N ARG A 777 -14.69 7.52 23.77
CA ARG A 777 -15.04 6.64 22.65
C ARG A 777 -16.02 7.31 21.67
N TYR A 778 -15.79 7.12 20.38
CA TYR A 778 -16.59 7.68 19.27
C TYR A 778 -16.49 9.21 19.10
N HIS A 779 -15.56 9.85 19.81
CA HIS A 779 -15.23 11.25 19.67
C HIS A 779 -13.79 11.39 19.17
N SER A 780 -13.58 12.31 18.23
CA SER A 780 -12.27 12.57 17.61
C SER A 780 -12.19 14.01 17.13
N LEU A 781 -10.99 14.60 17.18
CA LEU A 781 -10.76 15.98 16.74
C LEU A 781 -9.99 16.04 15.42
N SER A 782 -10.26 17.06 14.61
CA SER A 782 -9.48 17.36 13.40
C SER A 782 -8.25 18.22 13.76
N PRO A 783 -7.05 17.98 13.21
CA PRO A 783 -6.71 17.00 12.17
C PRO A 783 -6.37 15.60 12.69
N GLY A 784 -6.43 15.35 14.00
CA GLY A 784 -6.10 14.05 14.61
C GLY A 784 -6.92 12.87 14.10
N ASN A 785 -8.06 13.11 13.47
CA ASN A 785 -8.92 12.11 12.84
C ASN A 785 -8.64 11.90 11.34
N PHE A 786 -7.67 12.61 10.75
CA PHE A 786 -7.35 12.45 9.32
C PHE A 786 -6.48 11.24 9.06
N ARG A 787 -6.68 10.61 7.89
CA ARG A 787 -5.92 9.43 7.48
C ARG A 787 -4.45 9.72 7.17
N SER A 788 -4.14 10.94 6.73
CA SER A 788 -2.80 11.37 6.30
C SER A 788 -1.82 11.53 7.46
N VAL A 789 -2.31 11.79 8.68
CA VAL A 789 -1.47 12.02 9.86
C VAL A 789 -1.20 10.74 10.64
N ILE A 790 -0.22 10.75 11.56
CA ILE A 790 -0.17 9.75 12.63
C ILE A 790 -1.14 10.18 13.73
N SER A 791 -2.27 9.50 13.79
CA SER A 791 -3.28 9.73 14.81
C SER A 791 -2.94 8.96 16.09
N VAL A 792 -2.79 9.67 17.21
CA VAL A 792 -2.28 9.10 18.48
C VAL A 792 -3.34 9.12 19.58
N GLY A 793 -3.66 7.94 20.11
CA GLY A 793 -4.46 7.75 21.32
C GLY A 793 -3.62 7.50 22.57
N SER A 794 -4.29 7.42 23.72
CA SER A 794 -3.67 7.29 25.04
C SER A 794 -3.87 5.90 25.64
N SER A 795 -2.85 5.42 26.33
CA SER A 795 -2.87 4.21 27.15
C SER A 795 -2.29 4.46 28.55
N ASN A 796 -2.65 3.59 29.50
CA ASN A 796 -2.16 3.63 30.87
C ASN A 796 -1.05 2.62 31.14
N ARG A 797 -0.54 2.63 32.36
CA ARG A 797 0.59 1.80 32.83
C ARG A 797 0.35 0.30 32.72
N GLU A 798 -0.91 -0.14 32.68
CA GLU A 798 -1.27 -1.55 32.50
C GLU A 798 -1.40 -1.96 31.02
N GLY A 799 -1.06 -1.08 30.07
CA GLY A 799 -1.22 -1.34 28.63
C GLY A 799 -2.68 -1.37 28.20
N ARG A 800 -3.56 -0.65 28.91
CA ARG A 800 -4.98 -0.51 28.54
C ARG A 800 -5.22 0.87 27.94
N ILE A 801 -6.13 0.94 26.98
CA ILE A 801 -6.56 2.21 26.39
C ILE A 801 -7.20 3.07 27.49
N SER A 802 -6.74 4.32 27.61
CA SER A 802 -7.22 5.27 28.61
C SER A 802 -8.68 5.61 28.33
N SER A 803 -9.53 5.72 29.35
CA SER A 803 -10.98 5.88 29.16
C SER A 803 -11.37 7.17 28.43
N PHE A 804 -10.54 8.21 28.56
CA PHE A 804 -10.71 9.50 27.88
C PHE A 804 -10.16 9.49 26.44
N SER A 805 -9.40 8.47 26.02
CA SER A 805 -8.80 8.47 24.69
C SER A 805 -9.88 8.51 23.62
N GLY A 806 -9.79 9.52 22.75
CA GLY A 806 -10.61 9.65 21.55
C GLY A 806 -10.51 8.41 20.65
N SER A 807 -11.57 8.15 19.89
CA SER A 807 -11.61 7.15 18.82
C SER A 807 -12.76 7.44 17.86
N GLY A 808 -12.66 6.96 16.63
CA GLY A 808 -13.71 7.17 15.64
C GLY A 808 -13.63 6.21 14.46
N ASP A 809 -14.80 5.85 13.93
CA ASP A 809 -14.94 5.25 12.60
C ASP A 809 -15.25 6.39 11.63
N ILE A 810 -14.25 6.82 10.86
CA ILE A 810 -14.38 7.93 9.92
C ILE A 810 -14.94 7.39 8.61
N VAL A 811 -16.12 7.87 8.21
CA VAL A 811 -16.78 7.51 6.96
C VAL A 811 -16.84 8.71 6.03
N ILE A 812 -16.12 8.66 4.92
CA ILE A 812 -16.12 9.70 3.88
C ILE A 812 -16.43 9.01 2.54
N ASP A 813 -17.51 9.39 1.89
CA ASP A 813 -17.90 8.92 0.56
C ASP A 813 -17.87 7.38 0.35
N ASN A 814 -18.47 6.62 1.28
CA ASN A 814 -18.45 5.15 1.38
C ASN A 814 -17.07 4.51 1.71
N HIS A 815 -16.08 5.30 2.13
CA HIS A 815 -14.80 4.81 2.63
C HIS A 815 -14.80 4.91 4.14
N SER A 816 -14.48 3.81 4.84
CA SER A 816 -14.39 3.78 6.30
C SER A 816 -12.97 3.48 6.75
N TYR A 817 -12.40 4.30 7.63
CA TYR A 817 -11.16 3.99 8.34
C TYR A 817 -11.30 4.30 9.83
N GLN A 818 -10.45 3.69 10.65
CA GLN A 818 -10.51 3.83 12.10
C GLN A 818 -9.38 4.71 12.60
N VAL A 819 -9.67 5.50 13.63
CA VAL A 819 -8.71 6.31 14.37
C VAL A 819 -8.87 6.03 15.87
N PRO A 820 -7.78 6.08 16.67
CA PRO A 820 -6.43 6.47 16.30
C PRO A 820 -5.65 5.40 15.51
N SER A 821 -4.53 5.79 14.90
CA SER A 821 -3.63 4.88 14.17
C SER A 821 -2.76 4.07 15.14
N VAL A 822 -2.33 4.69 16.24
CA VAL A 822 -1.51 4.10 17.29
C VAL A 822 -1.93 4.61 18.67
N VAL A 823 -1.50 3.92 19.72
CA VAL A 823 -1.60 4.42 21.09
C VAL A 823 -0.22 4.47 21.74
N ALA A 824 -0.04 5.41 22.67
CA ALA A 824 1.19 5.52 23.46
C ALA A 824 0.84 5.85 24.92
N PRO A 825 1.80 5.75 25.86
CA PRO A 825 1.60 6.17 27.23
C PRO A 825 1.07 7.60 27.32
N GLY A 826 -0.07 7.80 27.99
CA GLY A 826 -0.64 9.13 28.12
C GLY A 826 -1.59 9.29 29.30
N GLU A 827 -1.68 8.32 30.21
CA GLU A 827 -2.40 8.41 31.48
C GLU A 827 -1.39 8.21 32.62
N GLY A 828 -1.30 9.20 33.52
CA GLY A 828 -0.38 9.21 34.65
C GLY A 828 1.09 9.33 34.24
N VAL A 829 1.39 10.08 33.18
CA VAL A 829 2.76 10.28 32.69
C VAL A 829 3.33 11.57 33.27
N TYR A 830 4.49 11.50 33.92
CA TYR A 830 5.17 12.68 34.46
C TYR A 830 5.77 13.53 33.34
N SER A 831 5.54 14.84 33.39
CA SER A 831 6.16 15.80 32.49
C SER A 831 6.46 17.15 33.15
N CYS A 832 7.23 17.99 32.45
CA CYS A 832 7.66 19.32 32.85
C CYS A 832 6.48 20.24 33.18
N VAL A 833 6.68 21.10 34.18
CA VAL A 833 5.76 22.17 34.56
C VAL A 833 6.46 23.51 34.36
N VAL A 834 5.74 24.51 33.86
CA VAL A 834 6.26 25.88 33.70
C VAL A 834 6.89 26.37 35.01
N SER A 835 8.04 27.05 34.91
CA SER A 835 8.87 27.48 36.05
C SER A 835 9.52 26.35 36.87
N GLY A 836 9.51 25.12 36.34
CA GLY A 836 10.30 23.99 36.85
C GLY A 836 9.52 22.96 37.67
N GLY A 837 9.98 21.71 37.60
CA GLY A 837 9.42 20.57 38.32
C GLY A 837 8.57 19.69 37.43
N TYR A 838 7.92 18.69 38.03
CA TYR A 838 7.23 17.63 37.30
C TYR A 838 5.86 17.30 37.90
N GLU A 839 4.88 17.09 37.05
CA GLU A 839 3.53 16.66 37.42
C GLU A 839 3.06 15.53 36.50
N ALA A 840 2.16 14.68 36.99
CA ALA A 840 1.58 13.61 36.18
C ALA A 840 0.37 14.15 35.39
N TRP A 841 0.37 13.88 34.08
CA TRP A 841 -0.63 14.35 33.13
C TRP A 841 -1.35 13.19 32.45
N ASP A 842 -2.63 13.42 32.16
CA ASP A 842 -3.49 12.53 31.38
C ASP A 842 -3.91 13.25 30.09
N GLY A 843 -3.52 12.74 28.92
CA GLY A 843 -3.97 13.28 27.65
C GLY A 843 -3.43 12.55 26.43
N THR A 844 -4.14 12.66 25.31
CA THR A 844 -3.67 12.18 24.01
C THR A 844 -2.57 13.05 23.41
N SER A 845 -2.48 14.32 23.80
CA SER A 845 -1.35 15.22 23.49
C SER A 845 -0.04 14.80 24.16
N ILE A 846 -0.12 14.23 25.36
CA ILE A 846 1.00 13.61 26.09
C ILE A 846 1.50 12.36 25.34
N ALA A 847 0.57 11.51 24.89
CA ALA A 847 0.89 10.35 24.07
C ALA A 847 1.52 10.75 22.72
N ALA A 848 0.99 11.77 22.04
CA ALA A 848 1.52 12.27 20.77
C ALA A 848 2.97 12.79 20.90
N ALA A 849 3.32 13.41 22.04
CA ALA A 849 4.68 13.85 22.34
C ALA A 849 5.68 12.67 22.36
N ILE A 850 5.30 11.55 22.97
CA ILE A 850 6.11 10.34 23.04
C ILE A 850 6.32 9.76 21.64
N VAL A 851 5.25 9.62 20.85
CA VAL A 851 5.35 9.13 19.46
C VAL A 851 6.22 10.05 18.60
N THR A 852 6.16 11.36 18.84
CA THR A 852 7.02 12.34 18.16
C THR A 852 8.50 12.11 18.46
N GLY A 853 8.85 11.86 19.73
CA GLY A 853 10.22 11.50 20.08
C GLY A 853 10.67 10.18 19.44
N ILE A 854 9.80 9.17 19.37
CA ILE A 854 10.10 7.90 18.69
C ILE A 854 10.39 8.13 17.20
N ALA A 855 9.56 8.93 16.53
CA ALA A 855 9.77 9.28 15.13
C ALA A 855 11.12 10.01 14.92
N ALA A 856 11.50 10.92 15.84
CA ALA A 856 12.80 11.58 15.78
C ALA A 856 13.98 10.60 15.94
N LEU A 857 13.87 9.60 16.83
CA LEU A 857 14.88 8.54 16.98
C LEU A 857 15.02 7.69 15.71
N ILE A 858 13.89 7.35 15.07
CA ILE A 858 13.89 6.57 13.83
C ILE A 858 14.52 7.38 12.69
N LEU A 859 14.24 8.68 12.63
CA LEU A 859 14.78 9.55 11.58
C LEU A 859 16.29 9.77 11.74
N GLU A 860 16.81 9.90 12.97
CA GLU A 860 18.26 9.92 13.18
C GLU A 860 18.91 8.59 12.78
N ALA A 861 18.27 7.46 13.11
CA ALA A 861 18.78 6.15 12.75
C ALA A 861 18.78 5.91 11.23
N ASN A 862 17.85 6.53 10.50
CA ASN A 862 17.70 6.37 9.05
C ASN A 862 17.51 7.73 8.36
N PRO A 863 18.55 8.57 8.19
CA PRO A 863 18.38 9.94 7.70
C PRO A 863 17.88 10.06 6.25
N SER A 864 17.95 8.99 5.46
CA SER A 864 17.53 8.95 4.06
C SER A 864 16.08 8.54 3.85
N VAL A 865 15.34 8.20 4.92
CA VAL A 865 13.93 7.79 4.79
C VAL A 865 13.07 9.00 4.48
N ASP A 866 12.18 8.85 3.51
CA ASP A 866 11.15 9.86 3.27
C ASP A 866 10.07 9.84 4.37
N VAL A 867 9.18 10.84 4.32
CA VAL A 867 8.08 11.00 5.29
C VAL A 867 7.13 9.79 5.34
N PHE A 868 6.94 9.10 4.22
CA PHE A 868 6.04 7.96 4.12
C PHE A 868 6.67 6.72 4.76
N GLU A 869 7.95 6.48 4.49
CA GLU A 869 8.73 5.44 5.13
C GLU A 869 8.88 5.69 6.62
N LEU A 870 9.11 6.94 7.05
CA LEU A 870 9.14 7.29 8.47
C LEU A 870 7.81 6.94 9.15
N ARG A 871 6.69 7.30 8.52
CA ARG A 871 5.35 6.98 9.03
C ARG A 871 5.14 5.47 9.15
N GLU A 872 5.39 4.70 8.10
CA GLU A 872 5.22 3.24 8.15
C GLU A 872 6.19 2.60 9.16
N ASN A 873 7.42 3.10 9.29
CA ASN A 873 8.38 2.61 10.28
C ASN A 873 7.89 2.77 11.73
N VAL A 874 7.15 3.85 12.02
CA VAL A 874 6.46 4.04 13.31
C VAL A 874 5.33 3.02 13.46
N LEU A 875 4.48 2.85 12.44
CA LEU A 875 3.28 1.99 12.51
C LEU A 875 3.59 0.48 12.54
N GLU A 876 4.59 0.00 11.80
CA GLU A 876 4.92 -1.42 11.68
C GLU A 876 5.61 -2.01 12.92
N ARG A 877 6.20 -1.16 13.77
CA ARG A 877 6.94 -1.59 14.97
C ARG A 877 6.09 -1.67 16.23
N CYS A 878 4.80 -1.40 16.12
CA CYS A 878 3.89 -1.38 17.26
C CYS A 878 3.43 -2.80 17.68
N VAL A 879 3.15 -2.99 18.97
CA VAL A 879 2.69 -4.26 19.56
C VAL A 879 1.17 -4.25 19.74
N GLU A 880 0.50 -5.36 19.42
CA GLU A 880 -0.95 -5.51 19.64
C GLU A 880 -1.29 -5.51 21.14
N LEU A 881 -2.20 -4.64 21.57
CA LEU A 881 -2.64 -4.59 22.96
C LEU A 881 -3.58 -5.73 23.32
N SER A 882 -3.41 -6.32 24.51
CA SER A 882 -4.36 -7.29 25.05
C SER A 882 -5.58 -6.56 25.62
N VAL A 883 -6.67 -6.55 24.87
CA VAL A 883 -7.88 -5.85 25.28
C VAL A 883 -8.91 -6.79 25.93
N ALA A 884 -9.45 -6.39 27.09
CA ALA A 884 -10.40 -7.20 27.87
C ALA A 884 -11.82 -7.25 27.26
N ASP A 885 -12.15 -6.30 26.37
CA ASP A 885 -13.45 -6.21 25.69
C ASP A 885 -13.26 -6.46 24.18
N GLU A 886 -13.97 -7.45 23.62
CA GLU A 886 -13.92 -7.79 22.20
C GLU A 886 -14.37 -6.63 21.29
N SER A 887 -15.10 -5.64 21.84
CA SER A 887 -15.51 -4.44 21.10
C SER A 887 -14.39 -3.43 20.84
N GLN A 888 -13.23 -3.59 21.49
CA GLN A 888 -12.03 -2.76 21.35
C GLN A 888 -10.95 -3.43 20.47
N LYS A 889 -11.26 -4.57 19.82
CA LYS A 889 -10.37 -5.31 18.88
C LYS A 889 -10.05 -4.59 17.56
N ALA A 890 -10.43 -3.32 17.41
CA ALA A 890 -9.88 -2.51 16.33
C ALA A 890 -8.37 -2.42 16.59
N LYS A 891 -7.57 -2.96 15.66
CA LYS A 891 -6.10 -3.06 15.61
C LYS A 891 -5.34 -1.84 16.15
N LEU A 892 -5.42 -1.58 17.44
CA LEU A 892 -4.73 -0.51 18.12
C LEU A 892 -3.45 -1.10 18.66
N PHE A 893 -2.36 -0.62 18.10
CA PHE A 893 -1.03 -1.06 18.47
C PHE A 893 -0.40 -0.01 19.37
N GLN A 894 0.25 -0.48 20.44
CA GLN A 894 1.09 0.37 21.28
C GLN A 894 2.46 0.49 20.62
N VAL A 895 2.96 1.71 20.46
CA VAL A 895 4.29 1.97 19.89
C VAL A 895 5.39 1.44 20.81
#